data_AF-A0A5K7Z1R1-F1
#
_entry.id   AF-A0A5K7Z1R1-F1
#
_cell.length_a   1.000
_cell.length_b   1.000
_cell.length_c   1.000
_cell.angle_alpha   90.00
_cell.angle_beta   90.00
_cell.angle_gamma   90.00
#
_symmetry.space_group_name_H-M   'P 1'
#
loop_
_entity.id
_entity.type
_entity.pdbx_description
1 polymer ?
#
loop_
_entity_poly.entity_id
_entity_poly.type
_entity_poly.pdbx_seq_one_letter_code
_entity_poly.pdbx_strand_id
1 'polypeptide(L)'
;MLERNTELNVVFEHSGEEIQVTLESLVAALNDFLDHYGVKSLVGPSFYGIIQAGEGQAKVARLLEACGYPDRPDGFFAELLAKLGKADGTGPIVINDVELPHLLLMAILEVILPGERFLSIRSTEQLEKVTNTRLADGDRANMQAVLDTYPVRLSMHTIRQMRVSRDVAYQYMPFLEELDPAGHTNTWIGQFHQGLLEQMYENRVIFLLNMSCPVYCRFCFRKHKESRNEANPTPADVQKAIEHVANSPSIKEIVITGGDPFMNRKNMATAIDGLMEVKHVQCLRLATRSIAYYPHMFLSDDGELLRYLKRKNLELQDRGKRMEVATHFIHPDEISPQSLEIISDLVRSGIAVYVQTPFLNDCNDQGPELVRLFSLLRGAGAELHYIYIPCSPIHGNTVYWAPISKGLAAGGYLRAHLSDRVIPRICTATPIGKMDWNSSGWAVEPVAENDNFIWIRSPYTPDYFKQFAPIANELENIRVNEEGTIDIQYMAQIGDESLFLGPRPLRLGGGMTPQPETTDAVLPLLTECGGIAPSIVQTGSATLSRVHETRVEIDADAMDEDLYYIRGDERITDVVVVSKTDAVDSVSQIRRIVRALEETPHVNAVRLRSLAFNYQPERFTPAVIDQLAAMNRLTMVNPLRLEIETQFLTADELRPEHTRLARQLNNRGITVYANTPLLGRINDTAEAIHLLAYTCRQAGIEFHHLYVAGLPVQERWNRDNPVALYDVVDIATRVRREGSGREIPRYIIRTILGEVDFGLSSTIVGKDEALSVKLLPYDLSYFTAMAPDFAWPETVKEDPAGRPVVPVAGLLKTTDFALS
;
A
#
# COMPACT_ATOMS: atom_id res chain seq x y z
N MET A 1 8.59 48.95 1.25
CA MET A 1 7.13 48.71 1.43
C MET A 1 6.59 48.36 0.06
N LEU A 2 6.35 47.07 -0.20
CA LEU A 2 5.58 46.64 -1.37
C LEU A 2 4.21 47.32 -1.30
N GLU A 3 3.72 47.91 -2.39
CA GLU A 3 2.35 48.43 -2.46
C GLU A 3 1.41 47.25 -2.21
N ARG A 4 0.72 47.23 -1.07
CA ARG A 4 -0.11 46.10 -0.60
C ARG A 4 -1.25 45.71 -1.56
N ASN A 5 -1.47 46.47 -2.64
CA ASN A 5 -2.53 46.27 -3.63
C ASN A 5 -2.01 46.03 -5.05
N THR A 6 -0.75 45.61 -5.27
CA THR A 6 -0.34 45.20 -6.62
C THR A 6 -1.15 43.96 -7.06
N GLU A 7 -1.99 44.13 -8.07
CA GLU A 7 -2.75 43.06 -8.71
C GLU A 7 -1.94 42.46 -9.86
N LEU A 8 -1.94 41.14 -9.95
CA LEU A 8 -1.38 40.39 -11.07
C LEU A 8 -2.49 39.59 -11.74
N ASN A 9 -2.42 39.48 -13.06
CA ASN A 9 -3.41 38.74 -13.84
C ASN A 9 -2.80 37.43 -14.33
N VAL A 10 -3.56 36.35 -14.21
CA VAL A 10 -3.33 35.13 -15.00
C VAL A 10 -4.38 35.07 -16.11
N VAL A 11 -3.93 34.76 -17.32
CA VAL A 11 -4.81 34.51 -18.47
C VAL A 11 -4.63 33.05 -18.86
N PHE A 12 -5.70 32.28 -18.72
CA PHE A 12 -5.73 30.88 -19.12
C PHE A 12 -5.89 30.76 -20.63
N GLU A 13 -4.87 30.25 -21.31
CA GLU A 13 -4.70 30.31 -22.77
C GLU A 13 -5.87 29.73 -23.57
N HIS A 14 -6.43 28.61 -23.11
CA HIS A 14 -7.49 27.86 -23.78
C HIS A 14 -8.89 28.16 -23.25
N SER A 15 -9.06 28.43 -21.96
CA SER A 15 -10.38 28.81 -21.42
C SER A 15 -10.73 30.27 -21.67
N GLY A 16 -9.72 31.12 -21.91
CA GLY A 16 -9.86 32.57 -22.01
C GLY A 16 -10.23 33.25 -20.70
N GLU A 17 -10.18 32.53 -19.58
CA GLU A 17 -10.49 33.07 -18.25
C GLU A 17 -9.33 33.93 -17.75
N GLU A 18 -9.66 35.13 -17.31
CA GLU A 18 -8.71 36.06 -16.68
C GLU A 18 -9.04 36.16 -15.19
N ILE A 19 -8.06 35.84 -14.34
CA ILE A 19 -8.18 35.92 -12.89
C ILE A 19 -7.18 36.93 -12.36
N GLN A 20 -7.68 37.87 -11.57
CA GLN A 20 -6.86 38.83 -10.84
C GLN A 20 -6.57 38.29 -9.44
N VAL A 21 -5.31 38.32 -9.03
CA VAL A 21 -4.85 37.90 -7.71
C VAL A 21 -3.92 38.96 -7.13
N THR A 22 -3.93 39.14 -5.81
CA THR A 22 -3.05 40.10 -5.16
C THR A 22 -1.66 39.51 -4.98
N LEU A 23 -0.63 40.34 -5.15
CA LEU A 23 0.75 39.93 -4.87
C LEU A 23 0.92 39.48 -3.40
N GLU A 24 0.20 40.13 -2.48
CA GLU A 24 0.25 39.78 -1.05
C GLU A 24 -0.22 38.34 -0.78
N SER A 25 -1.30 37.87 -1.41
CA SER A 25 -1.80 36.51 -1.19
C SER A 25 -0.85 35.45 -1.75
N LEU A 26 -0.24 35.72 -2.90
CA LEU A 26 0.75 34.84 -3.51
C LEU A 26 2.03 34.74 -2.68
N VAL A 27 2.54 35.87 -2.19
CA VAL A 27 3.72 35.90 -1.30
C VAL A 27 3.41 35.18 0.01
N ALA A 28 2.23 35.40 0.59
CA ALA A 28 1.81 34.71 1.81
C ALA A 28 1.74 33.19 1.60
N ALA A 29 1.07 32.72 0.53
CA ALA A 29 0.98 31.30 0.22
C ALA A 29 2.35 30.65 -0.01
N LEU A 30 3.26 31.32 -0.74
CA LEU A 30 4.62 30.84 -0.95
C LEU A 30 5.40 30.78 0.36
N ASN A 31 5.34 31.83 1.18
CA ASN A 31 6.01 31.88 2.47
C ASN A 31 5.52 30.76 3.40
N ASP A 32 4.19 30.63 3.54
CA ASP A 32 3.57 29.63 4.39
C ASP A 32 3.91 28.20 3.92
N PHE A 33 3.90 27.98 2.60
CA PHE A 33 4.32 26.70 2.04
C PHE A 33 5.79 26.38 2.35
N LEU A 34 6.70 27.31 2.10
CA LEU A 34 8.13 27.08 2.31
C LEU A 34 8.48 26.93 3.80
N ASP A 35 7.77 27.61 4.68
CA ASP A 35 7.97 27.52 6.13
C ASP A 35 7.58 26.12 6.64
N HIS A 36 6.40 25.63 6.26
CA HIS A 36 5.86 24.38 6.79
C HIS A 36 6.27 23.15 5.97
N TYR A 37 6.27 23.23 4.64
CA TYR A 37 6.41 22.10 3.73
C TYR A 37 7.67 22.15 2.87
N GLY A 38 8.48 23.21 2.96
CA GLY A 38 9.77 23.35 2.29
C GLY A 38 10.86 22.47 2.90
N VAL A 39 10.61 21.16 3.04
CA VAL A 39 11.54 20.13 3.51
C VAL A 39 11.92 19.18 2.39
N LYS A 40 13.14 18.63 2.46
CA LYS A 40 13.73 17.79 1.42
C LYS A 40 12.83 16.63 0.94
N SER A 41 12.11 15.97 1.86
CA SER A 41 11.23 14.84 1.53
C SER A 41 10.02 15.23 0.69
N LEU A 42 9.53 16.47 0.80
CA LEU A 42 8.33 16.95 0.08
C LEU A 42 8.68 17.72 -1.20
N VAL A 43 9.74 18.54 -1.17
CA VAL A 43 10.15 19.36 -2.33
C VAL A 43 11.27 18.74 -3.18
N GLY A 44 11.86 17.65 -2.71
CA GLY A 44 12.97 16.96 -3.39
C GLY A 44 14.35 17.59 -3.10
N PRO A 45 15.43 16.82 -3.32
CA PRO A 45 16.81 17.22 -3.00
C PRO A 45 17.27 18.46 -3.75
N SER A 46 17.00 18.56 -5.06
CA SER A 46 17.48 19.66 -5.91
C SER A 46 16.89 21.00 -5.48
N PHE A 47 15.55 21.07 -5.31
CA PHE A 47 14.89 22.28 -4.87
C PHE A 47 15.24 22.65 -3.42
N TYR A 48 15.33 21.65 -2.53
CA TYR A 48 15.78 21.88 -1.17
C TYR A 48 17.21 22.45 -1.10
N GLY A 49 18.10 22.05 -2.01
CA GLY A 49 19.45 22.62 -2.11
C GLY A 49 19.49 24.13 -2.39
N ILE A 50 18.45 24.65 -3.05
CA ILE A 50 18.29 26.08 -3.35
C ILE A 50 17.74 26.82 -2.12
N ILE A 51 16.59 26.37 -1.60
CA ILE A 51 15.92 27.07 -0.50
C ILE A 51 16.59 26.85 0.86
N GLN A 52 17.29 25.73 1.03
CA GLN A 52 17.94 25.21 2.25
C GLN A 52 17.07 25.32 3.53
N ALA A 53 17.66 25.03 4.69
CA ALA A 53 16.99 25.24 5.98
C ALA A 53 16.81 26.74 6.30
N GLY A 54 15.91 27.07 7.22
CA GLY A 54 15.64 28.43 7.70
C GLY A 54 14.15 28.77 7.73
N GLU A 55 13.83 30.00 8.13
CA GLU A 55 12.46 30.54 8.13
C GLU A 55 11.94 30.77 6.70
N GLY A 56 10.63 30.75 6.53
CA GLY A 56 9.94 30.99 5.25
C GLY A 56 10.48 32.19 4.47
N GLN A 57 10.67 33.34 5.12
CA GLN A 57 11.14 34.56 4.44
C GLN A 57 12.55 34.41 3.86
N ALA A 58 13.46 33.76 4.59
CA ALA A 58 14.81 33.50 4.11
C ALA A 58 14.83 32.47 2.97
N LYS A 59 13.92 31.47 3.01
CA LYS A 59 13.72 30.52 1.91
C LYS A 59 13.16 31.21 0.66
N VAL A 60 12.18 32.11 0.81
CA VAL A 60 11.61 32.92 -0.28
C VAL A 60 12.70 33.76 -0.93
N ALA A 61 13.53 34.47 -0.15
CA ALA A 61 14.59 35.31 -0.68
C ALA A 61 15.58 34.52 -1.57
N ARG A 62 16.02 33.35 -1.09
CA ARG A 62 16.91 32.45 -1.86
C ARG A 62 16.26 31.88 -3.12
N LEU A 63 14.99 31.51 -3.04
CA LEU A 63 14.24 31.07 -4.21
C LEU A 63 14.16 32.19 -5.26
N LEU A 64 13.78 33.39 -4.84
CA LEU A 64 13.70 34.56 -5.72
C LEU A 64 15.05 34.88 -6.36
N GLU A 65 16.15 34.84 -5.59
CA GLU A 65 17.50 35.02 -6.10
C GLU A 65 17.87 33.97 -7.17
N ALA A 66 17.65 32.69 -6.88
CA ALA A 66 17.93 31.59 -7.82
C ALA A 66 17.08 31.69 -9.10
N CYS A 67 15.84 32.15 -8.97
CA CYS A 67 14.95 32.39 -10.09
C CYS A 67 15.24 33.69 -10.85
N GLY A 68 16.24 34.49 -10.46
CA GLY A 68 16.61 35.74 -11.15
C GLY A 68 15.76 36.97 -10.79
N TYR A 69 15.03 36.91 -9.69
CA TYR A 69 14.11 37.94 -9.19
C TYR A 69 14.44 38.46 -7.77
N PRO A 70 15.70 38.81 -7.46
CA PRO A 70 16.08 39.26 -6.12
C PRO A 70 15.25 40.50 -5.71
N ASP A 71 14.59 40.42 -4.55
CA ASP A 71 13.67 41.45 -4.02
C ASP A 71 12.54 41.88 -4.98
N ARG A 72 12.24 41.06 -6.00
CA ARG A 72 11.23 41.33 -7.05
C ARG A 72 10.17 40.22 -7.11
N PRO A 73 9.42 39.99 -6.03
CA PRO A 73 8.36 38.97 -6.02
C PRO A 73 7.29 39.25 -7.08
N ASP A 74 7.03 40.52 -7.42
CA ASP A 74 6.14 40.92 -8.50
C ASP A 74 6.54 40.32 -9.86
N GLY A 75 7.83 40.38 -10.19
CA GLY A 75 8.36 39.83 -11.43
C GLY A 75 8.32 38.30 -11.45
N PHE A 76 8.70 37.67 -10.34
CA PHE A 76 8.65 36.21 -10.18
C PHE A 76 7.23 35.68 -10.38
N PHE A 77 6.25 36.27 -9.69
CA PHE A 77 4.87 35.82 -9.80
C PHE A 77 4.28 36.15 -11.18
N ALA A 78 4.64 37.27 -11.82
CA ALA A 78 4.20 37.54 -13.18
C ALA A 78 4.68 36.45 -14.17
N GLU A 79 5.94 36.00 -14.08
CA GLU A 79 6.43 34.90 -14.91
C GLU A 79 5.75 33.57 -14.54
N LEU A 80 5.61 33.26 -13.24
CA LEU A 80 4.96 32.04 -12.77
C LEU A 80 3.51 31.94 -13.26
N LEU A 81 2.73 33.01 -13.10
CA LEU A 81 1.34 33.07 -13.55
C LEU A 81 1.24 32.92 -15.06
N ALA A 82 2.15 33.53 -15.82
CA ALA A 82 2.18 33.38 -17.28
C ALA A 82 2.44 31.92 -17.71
N LYS A 83 3.27 31.18 -16.97
CA LYS A 83 3.48 29.73 -17.21
C LYS A 83 2.28 28.91 -16.78
N LEU A 84 1.72 29.16 -15.59
CA LEU A 84 0.54 28.45 -15.09
C LEU A 84 -0.71 28.67 -15.98
N GLY A 85 -0.85 29.84 -16.60
CA GLY A 85 -1.92 30.12 -17.57
C GLY A 85 -1.86 29.23 -18.82
N LYS A 86 -0.68 28.71 -19.16
CA LYS A 86 -0.43 27.81 -20.29
C LYS A 86 -0.27 26.34 -19.88
N ALA A 87 -0.25 26.06 -18.58
CA ALA A 87 0.07 24.73 -18.07
C ALA A 87 -1.10 23.76 -18.29
N ASP A 88 -0.76 22.63 -18.92
CA ASP A 88 -1.66 21.51 -19.22
C ASP A 88 -1.23 20.20 -18.51
N GLY A 89 -0.24 20.29 -17.62
CA GLY A 89 0.32 19.19 -16.85
C GLY A 89 1.43 18.40 -17.55
N THR A 90 1.68 18.61 -18.85
CA THR A 90 2.60 17.78 -19.64
C THR A 90 4.08 18.08 -19.43
N GLY A 91 4.41 19.26 -18.89
CA GLY A 91 5.78 19.70 -18.68
C GLY A 91 5.99 20.34 -17.30
N PRO A 92 7.24 20.35 -16.81
CA PRO A 92 7.59 21.00 -15.55
C PRO A 92 7.44 22.52 -15.65
N ILE A 93 7.13 23.16 -14.52
CA ILE A 93 7.13 24.63 -14.43
C ILE A 93 8.51 25.09 -13.96
N VAL A 94 9.26 25.71 -14.87
CA VAL A 94 10.65 26.12 -14.64
C VAL A 94 10.79 27.64 -14.76
N ILE A 95 11.45 28.30 -13.80
CA ILE A 95 11.81 29.73 -13.83
C ILE A 95 13.33 29.86 -13.66
N ASN A 96 14.01 30.42 -14.67
CA ASN A 96 15.47 30.60 -14.69
C ASN A 96 16.23 29.34 -14.23
N ASP A 97 15.91 28.20 -14.84
CA ASP A 97 16.46 26.85 -14.56
C ASP A 97 16.05 26.19 -13.24
N VAL A 98 15.21 26.84 -12.43
CA VAL A 98 14.64 26.24 -11.21
C VAL A 98 13.30 25.59 -11.52
N GLU A 99 13.26 24.26 -11.50
CA GLU A 99 12.01 23.50 -11.53
C GLU A 99 11.27 23.65 -10.20
N LEU A 100 10.02 24.13 -10.26
CA LEU A 100 9.19 24.34 -9.10
C LEU A 100 8.47 23.04 -8.69
N PRO A 101 8.54 22.61 -7.42
CA PRO A 101 7.92 21.37 -6.96
C PRO A 101 6.40 21.38 -7.12
N HIS A 102 5.84 20.23 -7.46
CA HIS A 102 4.39 20.02 -7.62
C HIS A 102 3.57 20.58 -6.43
N LEU A 103 3.97 20.28 -5.19
CA LEU A 103 3.27 20.73 -3.99
C LEU A 103 3.28 22.26 -3.81
N LEU A 104 4.37 22.92 -4.22
CA LEU A 104 4.46 24.39 -4.20
C LEU A 104 3.50 24.98 -5.22
N LEU A 105 3.49 24.43 -6.43
CA LEU A 105 2.58 24.86 -7.49
C LEU A 105 1.12 24.68 -7.08
N MET A 106 0.80 23.59 -6.38
CA MET A 106 -0.53 23.35 -5.81
C MET A 106 -0.93 24.46 -4.82
N ALA A 107 -0.06 24.86 -3.90
CA ALA A 107 -0.33 25.95 -2.96
C ALA A 107 -0.62 27.29 -3.69
N ILE A 108 0.11 27.57 -4.78
CA ILE A 108 -0.14 28.75 -5.62
C ILE A 108 -1.45 28.63 -6.42
N LEU A 109 -1.74 27.45 -6.96
CA LEU A 109 -2.99 27.19 -7.70
C LEU A 109 -4.23 27.25 -6.80
N GLU A 110 -4.13 26.99 -5.50
CA GLU A 110 -5.22 27.20 -4.54
C GLU A 110 -5.58 28.69 -4.40
N VAL A 111 -4.61 29.59 -4.51
CA VAL A 111 -4.85 31.05 -4.52
C VAL A 111 -5.51 31.48 -5.83
N ILE A 112 -5.03 30.95 -6.96
CA ILE A 112 -5.46 31.37 -8.31
C ILE A 112 -6.83 30.78 -8.67
N LEU A 113 -7.08 29.52 -8.34
CA LEU A 113 -8.31 28.80 -8.67
C LEU A 113 -9.01 28.39 -7.37
N PRO A 114 -9.55 29.31 -6.56
CA PRO A 114 -10.05 28.99 -5.22
C PRO A 114 -11.34 28.16 -5.20
N GLY A 115 -11.64 27.58 -4.04
CA GLY A 115 -12.90 26.90 -3.74
C GLY A 115 -12.87 25.38 -3.91
N GLU A 116 -13.82 24.68 -3.27
CA GLU A 116 -13.73 23.23 -3.05
C GLU A 116 -14.94 22.48 -3.61
N ARG A 117 -15.51 22.93 -4.73
CA ARG A 117 -16.62 22.24 -5.38
C ARG A 117 -16.15 21.10 -6.28
N PHE A 118 -17.06 20.21 -6.67
CA PHE A 118 -16.89 19.31 -7.79
C PHE A 118 -17.90 19.59 -8.91
N LEU A 119 -17.53 19.28 -10.14
CA LEU A 119 -18.21 19.66 -11.36
C LEU A 119 -18.49 18.44 -12.21
N SER A 120 -19.74 18.28 -12.65
CA SER A 120 -20.06 17.28 -13.68
C SER A 120 -19.87 17.92 -15.04
N ILE A 121 -19.02 17.32 -15.88
CA ILE A 121 -18.71 17.80 -17.22
C ILE A 121 -19.67 17.14 -18.21
N ARG A 122 -20.39 17.96 -18.98
CA ARG A 122 -21.49 17.53 -19.87
C ARG A 122 -21.25 17.84 -21.34
N SER A 123 -20.32 18.74 -21.65
CA SER A 123 -19.97 19.07 -23.03
C SER A 123 -18.47 19.25 -23.20
N THR A 124 -18.00 19.11 -24.44
CA THR A 124 -16.61 19.34 -24.80
C THR A 124 -16.15 20.77 -24.51
N GLU A 125 -17.00 21.77 -24.72
CA GLU A 125 -16.69 23.18 -24.40
C GLU A 125 -16.54 23.39 -22.90
N GLN A 126 -17.37 22.72 -22.10
CA GLN A 126 -17.24 22.75 -20.64
C GLN A 126 -15.95 22.06 -20.20
N LEU A 127 -15.58 20.94 -20.82
CA LEU A 127 -14.31 20.25 -20.56
C LEU A 127 -13.16 21.21 -20.80
N GLU A 128 -13.00 21.71 -22.03
CA GLU A 128 -11.93 22.64 -22.41
C GLU A 128 -11.86 23.86 -21.49
N LYS A 129 -13.01 24.45 -21.15
CA LYS A 129 -13.06 25.60 -20.25
C LYS A 129 -12.55 25.26 -18.85
N VAL A 130 -13.05 24.18 -18.24
CA VAL A 130 -12.70 23.82 -16.86
C VAL A 130 -11.27 23.32 -16.75
N THR A 131 -10.81 22.56 -17.76
CA THR A 131 -9.49 21.94 -17.78
C THR A 131 -8.47 22.77 -18.53
N ASN A 132 -8.82 23.96 -19.04
CA ASN A 132 -7.97 24.86 -19.85
C ASN A 132 -7.02 24.04 -20.73
N THR A 133 -7.63 23.16 -21.52
CA THR A 133 -7.02 22.32 -22.54
C THR A 133 -7.76 22.59 -23.84
N ARG A 134 -7.14 22.30 -24.98
CA ARG A 134 -7.78 22.40 -26.29
C ARG A 134 -7.96 21.02 -26.92
N LEU A 135 -9.17 20.71 -27.34
CA LEU A 135 -9.47 19.54 -28.16
C LEU A 135 -9.24 19.88 -29.64
N ALA A 136 -8.73 18.93 -30.41
CA ALA A 136 -8.67 19.07 -31.85
C ALA A 136 -10.11 19.13 -32.42
N ASP A 137 -10.34 19.99 -33.41
CA ASP A 137 -11.69 20.21 -33.94
C ASP A 137 -12.32 18.94 -34.53
N GLY A 138 -11.50 18.04 -35.08
CA GLY A 138 -11.94 16.73 -35.59
C GLY A 138 -12.37 15.75 -34.50
N ASP A 139 -11.93 15.94 -33.25
CA ASP A 139 -12.12 15.00 -32.15
C ASP A 139 -13.33 15.34 -31.28
N ARG A 140 -13.89 16.54 -31.43
CA ARG A 140 -15.00 17.05 -30.59
C ARG A 140 -16.21 16.11 -30.57
N ALA A 141 -16.62 15.59 -31.72
CA ALA A 141 -17.78 14.69 -31.80
C ALA A 141 -17.53 13.37 -31.06
N ASN A 142 -16.34 12.77 -31.23
CA ASN A 142 -15.96 11.54 -30.56
C ASN A 142 -15.78 11.75 -29.05
N MET A 143 -15.15 12.86 -28.65
CA MET A 143 -15.02 13.23 -27.24
C MET A 143 -16.39 13.45 -26.59
N GLN A 144 -17.34 14.08 -27.30
CA GLN A 144 -18.71 14.19 -26.79
C GLN A 144 -19.35 12.82 -26.57
N ALA A 145 -19.15 11.88 -27.49
CA ALA A 145 -19.61 10.50 -27.31
C ALA A 145 -18.96 9.82 -26.08
N VAL A 146 -17.67 10.06 -25.83
CA VAL A 146 -16.99 9.59 -24.60
C VAL A 146 -17.65 10.17 -23.35
N LEU A 147 -17.94 11.47 -23.31
CA LEU A 147 -18.60 12.12 -22.17
C LEU A 147 -20.02 11.57 -21.93
N ASP A 148 -20.73 11.23 -23.01
CA ASP A 148 -22.09 10.69 -22.95
C ASP A 148 -22.15 9.25 -22.46
N THR A 149 -21.13 8.43 -22.79
CA THR A 149 -20.99 7.03 -22.36
C THR A 149 -20.36 6.90 -20.97
N TYR A 150 -19.32 7.69 -20.69
CA TYR A 150 -18.50 7.62 -19.48
C TYR A 150 -18.45 8.98 -18.77
N PRO A 151 -19.37 9.23 -17.81
CA PRO A 151 -19.51 10.52 -17.16
C PRO A 151 -18.19 11.02 -16.56
N VAL A 152 -17.90 12.31 -16.75
CA VAL A 152 -16.76 12.98 -16.14
C VAL A 152 -17.23 13.84 -14.98
N ARG A 153 -16.55 13.71 -13.84
CA ARG A 153 -16.73 14.58 -12.69
C ARG A 153 -15.37 14.87 -12.08
N LEU A 154 -15.08 16.14 -11.85
CA LEU A 154 -13.78 16.62 -11.36
C LEU A 154 -13.99 17.51 -10.13
N SER A 155 -13.11 17.43 -9.14
CA SER A 155 -13.05 18.38 -8.03
C SER A 155 -12.12 19.54 -8.40
N MET A 156 -12.27 20.70 -7.74
CA MET A 156 -11.29 21.78 -7.88
C MET A 156 -9.87 21.33 -7.49
N HIS A 157 -9.73 20.49 -6.46
CA HIS A 157 -8.46 19.91 -6.06
C HIS A 157 -7.79 19.13 -7.21
N THR A 158 -8.52 18.21 -7.84
CA THR A 158 -8.01 17.44 -8.99
C THR A 158 -7.74 18.34 -10.19
N ILE A 159 -8.60 19.32 -10.48
CA ILE A 159 -8.37 20.27 -11.58
C ILE A 159 -7.02 20.98 -11.39
N ARG A 160 -6.70 21.44 -10.18
CA ARG A 160 -5.39 22.05 -9.87
C ARG A 160 -4.25 21.05 -10.08
N GLN A 161 -4.36 19.83 -9.55
CA GLN A 161 -3.32 18.81 -9.71
C GLN A 161 -3.03 18.51 -11.19
N MET A 162 -4.08 18.37 -12.00
CA MET A 162 -3.96 18.10 -13.43
C MET A 162 -3.27 19.22 -14.21
N ARG A 163 -3.27 20.47 -13.72
CA ARG A 163 -2.54 21.58 -14.36
C ARG A 163 -1.04 21.38 -14.39
N VAL A 164 -0.54 20.63 -13.43
CA VAL A 164 0.90 20.53 -13.12
C VAL A 164 1.33 19.08 -12.94
N SER A 165 0.50 18.12 -13.33
CA SER A 165 0.83 16.70 -13.35
C SER A 165 0.04 15.97 -14.43
N ARG A 166 0.79 15.52 -15.45
CA ARG A 166 0.31 14.65 -16.52
C ARG A 166 -0.26 13.35 -15.96
N ASP A 167 0.41 12.75 -14.97
CA ASP A 167 0.01 11.45 -14.42
C ASP A 167 -1.26 11.54 -13.57
N VAL A 168 -1.55 12.71 -12.99
CA VAL A 168 -2.88 12.97 -12.41
C VAL A 168 -3.92 13.20 -13.51
N ALA A 169 -3.61 14.00 -14.53
CA ALA A 169 -4.51 14.22 -15.67
C ALA A 169 -4.89 12.91 -16.37
N TYR A 170 -3.92 12.01 -16.56
CA TYR A 170 -4.12 10.71 -17.19
C TYR A 170 -5.14 9.82 -16.47
N GLN A 171 -5.40 10.06 -15.19
CA GLN A 171 -6.36 9.28 -14.39
C GLN A 171 -7.80 9.81 -14.45
N TYR A 172 -8.00 11.07 -14.87
CA TYR A 172 -9.28 11.78 -14.76
C TYR A 172 -9.74 12.48 -16.04
N MET A 173 -8.83 12.85 -16.95
CA MET A 173 -9.16 13.41 -18.26
C MET A 173 -9.71 12.32 -19.18
N PRO A 174 -10.85 12.57 -19.85
CA PRO A 174 -11.33 11.63 -20.85
C PRO A 174 -10.42 11.62 -22.08
N PHE A 175 -10.34 10.47 -22.74
CA PHE A 175 -9.55 10.27 -23.96
C PHE A 175 -10.37 9.49 -25.01
N LEU A 176 -9.98 9.57 -26.29
CA LEU A 176 -10.81 9.07 -27.40
C LEU A 176 -10.84 7.54 -27.45
N GLU A 177 -9.75 6.90 -27.04
CA GLU A 177 -9.58 5.45 -26.96
C GLU A 177 -10.56 4.83 -25.97
N GLU A 178 -11.27 5.61 -25.16
CA GLU A 178 -12.36 5.09 -24.33
C GLU A 178 -13.53 4.52 -25.16
N LEU A 179 -13.66 4.91 -26.42
CA LEU A 179 -14.64 4.32 -27.35
C LEU A 179 -14.28 2.91 -27.81
N ASP A 180 -13.07 2.43 -27.50
CA ASP A 180 -12.65 1.05 -27.78
C ASP A 180 -13.50 0.06 -26.95
N PRO A 181 -14.24 -0.87 -27.61
CA PRO A 181 -15.06 -1.85 -26.93
C PRO A 181 -14.25 -3.05 -26.41
N ALA A 182 -12.93 -3.08 -26.52
CA ALA A 182 -12.12 -4.17 -25.98
C ALA A 182 -12.20 -4.25 -24.44
N GLY A 183 -12.23 -5.47 -23.91
CA GLY A 183 -12.36 -5.75 -22.48
C GLY A 183 -13.75 -6.26 -22.10
N HIS A 184 -14.09 -6.14 -20.82
CA HIS A 184 -15.40 -6.51 -20.29
C HIS A 184 -16.24 -5.28 -19.92
N THR A 185 -17.57 -5.40 -19.98
CA THR A 185 -18.48 -4.39 -19.40
C THR A 185 -18.38 -4.36 -17.87
N ASN A 186 -18.31 -5.54 -17.25
CA ASN A 186 -18.16 -5.72 -15.80
C ASN A 186 -17.15 -6.85 -15.55
N THR A 187 -16.35 -6.75 -14.48
CA THR A 187 -15.27 -7.70 -14.18
C THR A 187 -15.52 -8.59 -12.97
N TRP A 188 -16.68 -8.50 -12.33
CA TRP A 188 -17.01 -9.29 -11.13
C TRP A 188 -18.35 -10.03 -11.27
N ILE A 189 -18.44 -11.17 -10.58
CA ILE A 189 -19.62 -12.06 -10.55
C ILE A 189 -20.35 -11.97 -9.20
N GLY A 190 -19.98 -11.01 -8.34
CA GLY A 190 -20.54 -10.87 -6.99
C GLY A 190 -22.07 -11.00 -7.00
N GLN A 191 -22.61 -11.87 -6.14
CA GLN A 191 -24.06 -12.03 -6.06
C GLN A 191 -24.67 -10.73 -5.54
N PHE A 192 -25.48 -10.08 -6.37
CA PHE A 192 -26.19 -8.87 -6.01
C PHE A 192 -27.45 -9.21 -5.23
N HIS A 193 -27.51 -8.81 -3.96
CA HIS A 193 -28.78 -8.71 -3.25
C HIS A 193 -29.34 -7.29 -3.39
N GLN A 194 -30.36 -7.14 -4.25
CA GLN A 194 -31.05 -5.85 -4.51
C GLN A 194 -30.10 -4.69 -4.91
N GLY A 195 -28.93 -4.99 -5.47
CA GLY A 195 -27.92 -3.99 -5.87
C GLY A 195 -27.11 -3.36 -4.72
N LEU A 196 -27.42 -3.67 -3.46
CA LEU A 196 -26.77 -3.08 -2.29
C LEU A 196 -25.66 -3.98 -1.70
N LEU A 197 -25.87 -5.28 -1.62
CA LEU A 197 -24.92 -6.22 -1.01
C LEU A 197 -24.32 -7.12 -2.08
N GLU A 198 -22.99 -7.18 -2.14
CA GLU A 198 -22.24 -8.14 -2.95
C GLU A 198 -21.47 -9.12 -2.04
N GLN A 199 -21.64 -10.42 -2.27
CA GLN A 199 -20.87 -11.46 -1.58
C GLN A 199 -20.02 -12.25 -2.58
N MET A 200 -18.71 -12.01 -2.54
CA MET A 200 -17.70 -12.76 -3.32
C MET A 200 -16.91 -13.76 -2.47
N TYR A 201 -17.05 -13.68 -1.15
CA TYR A 201 -16.28 -14.48 -0.21
C TYR A 201 -17.19 -14.92 0.94
N GLU A 202 -16.87 -16.06 1.54
CA GLU A 202 -17.69 -16.60 2.63
C GLU A 202 -17.73 -15.66 3.84
N ASN A 203 -16.56 -15.11 4.19
CA ASN A 203 -16.36 -14.37 5.44
C ASN A 203 -16.54 -12.86 5.36
N ARG A 204 -16.92 -12.30 4.19
CA ARG A 204 -17.01 -10.85 4.01
C ARG A 204 -17.94 -10.45 2.87
N VAL A 205 -18.57 -9.30 3.05
CA VAL A 205 -19.49 -8.70 2.07
C VAL A 205 -19.13 -7.26 1.79
N ILE A 206 -19.61 -6.77 0.65
CA ILE A 206 -19.49 -5.37 0.23
C ILE A 206 -20.88 -4.74 0.28
N PHE A 207 -20.99 -3.56 0.91
CA PHE A 207 -22.17 -2.71 0.93
C PHE A 207 -21.96 -1.53 -0.03
N LEU A 208 -22.80 -1.40 -1.03
CA LEU A 208 -22.81 -0.34 -2.04
C LEU A 208 -23.82 0.73 -1.67
N LEU A 209 -23.41 1.72 -0.88
CA LEU A 209 -24.36 2.69 -0.31
C LEU A 209 -24.77 3.82 -1.26
N ASN A 210 -23.98 4.04 -2.30
CA ASN A 210 -24.19 5.07 -3.33
C ASN A 210 -23.32 4.76 -4.55
N MET A 211 -23.81 4.92 -5.78
CA MET A 211 -23.00 4.69 -6.99
C MET A 211 -22.23 5.92 -7.49
N SER A 212 -22.42 7.09 -6.86
CA SER A 212 -21.71 8.33 -7.21
C SER A 212 -20.41 8.52 -6.43
N CYS A 213 -19.45 9.21 -7.06
CA CYS A 213 -18.21 9.71 -6.44
C CYS A 213 -18.14 11.24 -6.59
N PRO A 214 -17.36 11.96 -5.75
CA PRO A 214 -17.00 13.35 -6.03
C PRO A 214 -16.18 13.50 -7.31
N VAL A 215 -15.32 12.53 -7.63
CA VAL A 215 -14.47 12.50 -8.83
C VAL A 215 -14.55 11.12 -9.48
N TYR A 216 -14.65 11.08 -10.82
CA TYR A 216 -14.70 9.82 -11.58
C TYR A 216 -13.36 9.49 -12.22
N CYS A 217 -12.74 8.41 -11.75
CA CYS A 217 -11.52 7.85 -12.32
C CYS A 217 -11.83 7.21 -13.67
N ARG A 218 -11.03 7.46 -14.70
CA ARG A 218 -11.26 6.87 -16.03
C ARG A 218 -11.02 5.36 -16.04
N PHE A 219 -10.14 4.86 -15.17
CA PHE A 219 -9.88 3.44 -14.99
C PHE A 219 -10.94 2.69 -14.13
N CYS A 220 -12.02 3.34 -13.71
CA CYS A 220 -12.97 2.74 -12.79
C CYS A 220 -13.76 1.57 -13.41
N PHE A 221 -13.76 0.40 -12.75
CA PHE A 221 -14.58 -0.74 -13.18
C PHE A 221 -16.11 -0.53 -13.10
N ARG A 222 -16.57 0.60 -12.52
CA ARG A 222 -17.97 1.08 -12.54
C ARG A 222 -18.12 2.37 -13.39
N LYS A 223 -17.29 2.58 -14.42
CA LYS A 223 -17.28 3.84 -15.20
C LYS A 223 -18.51 4.06 -16.08
N HIS A 224 -19.20 2.98 -16.49
CA HIS A 224 -20.38 3.06 -17.34
C HIS A 224 -21.49 3.91 -16.70
N LYS A 225 -22.12 4.78 -17.51
CA LYS A 225 -23.20 5.66 -17.07
C LYS A 225 -24.39 4.91 -16.46
N GLU A 226 -24.68 3.72 -16.97
CA GLU A 226 -25.75 2.84 -16.47
C GLU A 226 -25.54 2.52 -14.98
N SER A 227 -24.34 2.08 -14.60
CA SER A 227 -23.98 1.81 -13.21
C SER A 227 -24.11 3.05 -12.33
N ARG A 228 -23.82 4.24 -12.86
CA ARG A 228 -23.90 5.51 -12.11
C ARG A 228 -25.33 6.03 -11.94
N ASN A 229 -26.25 5.59 -12.79
CA ASN A 229 -27.65 6.00 -12.78
C ASN A 229 -28.56 5.05 -12.01
N GLU A 230 -28.01 3.95 -11.47
CA GLU A 230 -28.75 3.06 -10.57
C GLU A 230 -29.31 3.84 -9.38
N ALA A 231 -30.51 3.45 -8.94
CA ALA A 231 -31.17 4.09 -7.81
C ALA A 231 -30.36 3.83 -6.54
N ASN A 232 -30.08 4.90 -5.78
CA ASN A 232 -29.40 4.74 -4.51
C ASN A 232 -30.28 3.95 -3.52
N PRO A 233 -29.69 3.06 -2.71
CA PRO A 233 -30.42 2.33 -1.70
C PRO A 233 -31.04 3.28 -0.67
N THR A 234 -32.19 2.89 -0.10
CA THR A 234 -32.78 3.61 1.02
C THR A 234 -32.23 3.07 2.36
N PRO A 235 -32.38 3.80 3.48
CA PRO A 235 -32.05 3.26 4.80
C PRO A 235 -32.78 1.95 5.13
N ALA A 236 -34.00 1.74 4.60
CA ALA A 236 -34.73 0.49 4.77
C ALA A 236 -34.06 -0.68 4.02
N ASP A 237 -33.46 -0.42 2.85
CA ASP A 237 -32.70 -1.44 2.13
C ASP A 237 -31.39 -1.76 2.85
N VAL A 238 -30.74 -0.75 3.42
CA VAL A 238 -29.57 -0.94 4.32
C VAL A 238 -29.92 -1.82 5.51
N GLN A 239 -31.09 -1.61 6.13
CA GLN A 239 -31.54 -2.44 7.24
C GLN A 239 -31.75 -3.91 6.83
N LYS A 240 -32.33 -4.19 5.65
CA LYS A 240 -32.45 -5.56 5.13
C LYS A 240 -31.09 -6.21 4.88
N ALA A 241 -30.11 -5.47 4.37
CA ALA A 241 -28.75 -5.97 4.20
C ALA A 241 -28.08 -6.29 5.55
N ILE A 242 -28.32 -5.48 6.58
CA ILE A 242 -27.88 -5.76 7.95
C ILE A 242 -28.55 -7.04 8.48
N GLU A 243 -29.84 -7.24 8.24
CA GLU A 243 -30.55 -8.48 8.61
C GLU A 243 -29.96 -9.71 7.92
N HIS A 244 -29.60 -9.61 6.64
CA HIS A 244 -28.88 -10.67 5.95
C HIS A 244 -27.56 -11.01 6.64
N VAL A 245 -26.74 -9.99 6.96
CA VAL A 245 -25.47 -10.19 7.70
C VAL A 245 -25.73 -10.82 9.07
N ALA A 246 -26.76 -10.39 9.79
CA ALA A 246 -27.14 -10.95 11.08
C ALA A 246 -27.52 -12.44 11.00
N ASN A 247 -28.10 -12.88 9.88
CA ASN A 247 -28.50 -14.26 9.63
C ASN A 247 -27.39 -15.13 9.01
N SER A 248 -26.20 -14.56 8.73
CA SER A 248 -25.06 -15.25 8.12
C SER A 248 -23.81 -15.19 9.02
N PRO A 249 -23.67 -16.12 9.99
CA PRO A 249 -22.59 -16.10 10.98
C PRO A 249 -21.16 -16.17 10.43
N SER A 250 -20.98 -16.66 9.20
CA SER A 250 -19.68 -16.71 8.53
C SER A 250 -19.13 -15.31 8.21
N ILE A 251 -20.00 -14.31 7.98
CA ILE A 251 -19.60 -12.95 7.60
C ILE A 251 -18.98 -12.21 8.79
N LYS A 252 -17.67 -11.95 8.73
CA LYS A 252 -16.91 -11.25 9.78
C LYS A 252 -16.53 -9.82 9.41
N GLU A 253 -16.34 -9.52 8.12
CA GLU A 253 -15.89 -8.19 7.67
C GLU A 253 -16.82 -7.57 6.64
N ILE A 254 -17.12 -6.28 6.80
CA ILE A 254 -18.03 -5.56 5.89
C ILE A 254 -17.22 -4.43 5.25
N VAL A 255 -17.18 -4.39 3.92
CA VAL A 255 -16.64 -3.26 3.15
C VAL A 255 -17.77 -2.31 2.82
N ILE A 256 -17.75 -1.11 3.36
CA ILE A 256 -18.73 -0.06 3.07
C ILE A 256 -18.15 0.83 1.98
N THR A 257 -18.77 0.80 0.80
CA THR A 257 -18.27 1.44 -0.44
C THR A 257 -19.43 1.81 -1.37
N GLY A 258 -19.18 1.77 -2.68
CA GLY A 258 -20.08 2.14 -3.76
C GLY A 258 -19.27 2.81 -4.87
N GLY A 259 -19.61 4.06 -5.16
CA GLY A 259 -18.66 5.04 -5.66
C GLY A 259 -17.81 5.58 -4.51
N ASP A 260 -18.44 6.34 -3.60
CA ASP A 260 -17.83 6.77 -2.34
C ASP A 260 -18.88 6.74 -1.21
N PRO A 261 -18.60 6.07 -0.06
CA PRO A 261 -19.58 5.88 1.00
C PRO A 261 -20.02 7.20 1.66
N PHE A 262 -19.17 8.24 1.63
CA PHE A 262 -19.45 9.53 2.25
C PHE A 262 -20.43 10.39 1.45
N MET A 263 -20.71 10.03 0.20
CA MET A 263 -21.71 10.70 -0.62
C MET A 263 -23.15 10.43 -0.15
N ASN A 264 -23.36 9.42 0.70
CA ASN A 264 -24.65 9.19 1.36
C ASN A 264 -24.45 8.92 2.86
N ARG A 265 -24.20 10.01 3.61
CA ARG A 265 -23.93 9.98 5.06
C ARG A 265 -25.05 9.30 5.87
N LYS A 266 -26.31 9.41 5.43
CA LYS A 266 -27.45 8.78 6.10
C LYS A 266 -27.35 7.25 6.03
N ASN A 267 -27.16 6.69 4.84
CA ASN A 267 -26.99 5.25 4.68
C ASN A 267 -25.72 4.74 5.37
N MET A 268 -24.64 5.52 5.33
CA MET A 268 -23.40 5.18 6.01
C MET A 268 -23.62 5.07 7.53
N ALA A 269 -24.30 6.04 8.13
CA ALA A 269 -24.65 6.00 9.54
C ALA A 269 -25.54 4.81 9.87
N THR A 270 -26.59 4.55 9.07
CA THR A 270 -27.46 3.38 9.24
C THR A 270 -26.66 2.06 9.18
N ALA A 271 -25.73 1.93 8.23
CA ALA A 271 -24.90 0.74 8.11
C ALA A 271 -23.97 0.57 9.32
N ILE A 272 -23.25 1.61 9.72
CA ILE A 272 -22.32 1.56 10.88
C ILE A 272 -23.09 1.21 12.16
N ASP A 273 -24.19 1.90 12.44
CA ASP A 273 -24.96 1.72 13.67
C ASP A 273 -25.62 0.34 13.74
N GLY A 274 -26.18 -0.15 12.62
CA GLY A 274 -26.79 -1.48 12.59
C GLY A 274 -25.78 -2.62 12.67
N LEU A 275 -24.66 -2.53 11.95
CA LEU A 275 -23.62 -3.58 11.95
C LEU A 275 -22.84 -3.62 13.28
N MET A 276 -22.78 -2.51 14.01
CA MET A 276 -22.22 -2.45 15.36
C MET A 276 -22.94 -3.40 16.35
N GLU A 277 -24.23 -3.66 16.14
CA GLU A 277 -25.03 -4.53 17.00
C GLU A 277 -24.96 -6.02 16.60
N VAL A 278 -24.44 -6.34 15.40
CA VAL A 278 -24.32 -7.72 14.93
C VAL A 278 -23.09 -8.39 15.57
N LYS A 279 -23.33 -9.33 16.50
CA LYS A 279 -22.29 -9.91 17.38
C LYS A 279 -21.07 -10.48 16.65
N HIS A 280 -21.27 -11.24 15.57
CA HIS A 280 -20.18 -11.93 14.85
C HIS A 280 -19.39 -11.04 13.88
N VAL A 281 -19.85 -9.82 13.60
CA VAL A 281 -19.09 -8.85 12.79
C VAL A 281 -17.89 -8.34 13.60
N GLN A 282 -16.71 -8.32 12.99
CA GLN A 282 -15.46 -7.93 13.63
C GLN A 282 -14.94 -6.59 13.13
N CYS A 283 -15.13 -6.30 11.83
CA CYS A 283 -14.49 -5.16 11.17
C CYS A 283 -15.43 -4.46 10.19
N LEU A 284 -15.46 -3.14 10.26
CA LEU A 284 -16.04 -2.29 9.22
C LEU A 284 -14.91 -1.58 8.47
N ARG A 285 -14.89 -1.70 7.14
CA ARG A 285 -13.87 -1.08 6.28
C ARG A 285 -14.54 -0.05 5.38
N LEU A 286 -14.26 1.23 5.59
CA LEU A 286 -14.80 2.32 4.79
C LEU A 286 -13.87 2.54 3.60
N ALA A 287 -14.31 2.22 2.38
CA ALA A 287 -13.48 2.37 1.18
C ALA A 287 -13.80 3.67 0.44
N THR A 288 -12.86 4.61 0.48
CA THR A 288 -12.98 5.96 -0.09
C THR A 288 -11.70 6.35 -0.81
N ARG A 289 -11.82 6.95 -1.99
CA ARG A 289 -10.68 7.59 -2.67
C ARG A 289 -10.69 9.11 -2.50
N SER A 290 -11.69 9.65 -1.81
CA SER A 290 -11.81 11.10 -1.58
C SER A 290 -10.63 11.69 -0.82
N ILE A 291 -9.83 10.91 -0.08
CA ILE A 291 -8.59 11.40 0.56
C ILE A 291 -7.60 11.94 -0.48
N ALA A 292 -7.48 11.30 -1.64
CA ALA A 292 -6.55 11.68 -2.70
C ALA A 292 -7.10 12.83 -3.56
N TYR A 293 -8.35 12.71 -4.03
CA TYR A 293 -8.88 13.63 -5.05
C TYR A 293 -9.85 14.70 -4.50
N TYR A 294 -10.32 14.58 -3.26
CA TYR A 294 -11.28 15.52 -2.67
C TYR A 294 -11.16 15.59 -1.14
N PRO A 295 -9.98 15.96 -0.61
CA PRO A 295 -9.72 15.94 0.83
C PRO A 295 -10.66 16.85 1.63
N HIS A 296 -11.23 17.88 1.00
CA HIS A 296 -12.25 18.74 1.60
C HIS A 296 -13.48 17.97 2.14
N MET A 297 -13.78 16.77 1.62
CA MET A 297 -14.79 15.86 2.19
C MET A 297 -14.62 15.61 3.69
N PHE A 298 -13.36 15.60 4.15
CA PHE A 298 -12.96 15.31 5.52
C PHE A 298 -12.63 16.55 6.33
N LEU A 299 -12.11 17.59 5.68
CA LEU A 299 -11.58 18.80 6.33
C LEU A 299 -12.61 19.94 6.43
N SER A 300 -13.70 19.91 5.67
CA SER A 300 -14.77 20.90 5.77
C SER A 300 -15.43 20.90 7.14
N ASP A 301 -16.16 21.98 7.45
CA ASP A 301 -16.98 22.09 8.66
C ASP A 301 -16.19 21.78 9.94
N ASP A 302 -14.95 22.30 9.98
CA ASP A 302 -14.00 22.09 11.06
C ASP A 302 -13.67 20.59 11.28
N GLY A 303 -13.73 19.75 10.25
CA GLY A 303 -13.42 18.32 10.34
C GLY A 303 -14.52 17.48 11.01
N GLU A 304 -15.79 17.86 10.87
CA GLU A 304 -16.93 17.14 11.47
C GLU A 304 -16.94 15.65 11.10
N LEU A 305 -16.61 15.31 9.85
CA LEU A 305 -16.56 13.92 9.41
C LEU A 305 -15.48 13.11 10.14
N LEU A 306 -14.28 13.66 10.29
CA LEU A 306 -13.20 13.02 11.02
C LEU A 306 -13.60 12.78 12.49
N ARG A 307 -14.21 13.78 13.14
CA ARG A 307 -14.74 13.62 14.50
C ARG A 307 -15.82 12.55 14.59
N TYR A 308 -16.72 12.47 13.60
CA TYR A 308 -17.73 11.41 13.50
C TYR A 308 -17.06 10.02 13.43
N LEU A 309 -16.09 9.84 12.54
CA LEU A 309 -15.38 8.57 12.36
C LEU A 309 -14.64 8.16 13.63
N LYS A 310 -13.92 9.08 14.28
CA LYS A 310 -13.22 8.83 15.54
C LYS A 310 -14.18 8.38 16.64
N ARG A 311 -15.32 9.06 16.78
CA ARG A 311 -16.36 8.66 17.75
C ARG A 311 -16.91 7.27 17.44
N LYS A 312 -17.23 6.99 16.18
CA LYS A 312 -17.73 5.66 15.76
C LYS A 312 -16.70 4.55 15.93
N ASN A 313 -15.42 4.84 15.75
CA ASN A 313 -14.35 3.89 16.05
C ASN A 313 -14.36 3.50 17.55
N LEU A 314 -14.47 4.48 18.45
CA LEU A 314 -14.56 4.20 19.90
C LEU A 314 -15.81 3.37 20.24
N GLU A 315 -16.98 3.75 19.70
CA GLU A 315 -18.23 2.98 19.89
C GLU A 315 -18.10 1.52 19.40
N LEU A 316 -17.45 1.30 18.25
CA LEU A 316 -17.15 -0.05 17.74
C LEU A 316 -16.19 -0.81 18.66
N GLN A 317 -15.13 -0.16 19.15
CA GLN A 317 -14.15 -0.78 20.05
C GLN A 317 -14.78 -1.22 21.37
N ASP A 318 -15.76 -0.48 21.89
CA ASP A 318 -16.55 -0.87 23.07
C ASP A 318 -17.36 -2.15 22.85
N ARG A 319 -17.61 -2.51 21.58
CA ARG A 319 -18.24 -3.78 21.16
C ARG A 319 -17.23 -4.83 20.69
N GLY A 320 -15.93 -4.58 20.88
CA GLY A 320 -14.87 -5.48 20.43
C GLY A 320 -14.68 -5.52 18.92
N LYS A 321 -15.10 -4.46 18.21
CA LYS A 321 -14.98 -4.33 16.75
C LYS A 321 -13.94 -3.27 16.39
N ARG A 322 -13.56 -3.21 15.11
CA ARG A 322 -12.61 -2.24 14.57
C ARG A 322 -13.15 -1.51 13.34
N MET A 323 -12.70 -0.27 13.15
CA MET A 323 -12.91 0.51 11.94
C MET A 323 -11.59 0.71 11.20
N GLU A 324 -11.63 0.57 9.88
CA GLU A 324 -10.50 0.86 8.99
C GLU A 324 -10.95 1.69 7.80
N VAL A 325 -10.02 2.45 7.23
CA VAL A 325 -10.25 3.22 6.00
C VAL A 325 -9.37 2.66 4.90
N ALA A 326 -10.01 2.20 3.82
CA ALA A 326 -9.33 1.84 2.59
C ALA A 326 -9.28 3.06 1.68
N THR A 327 -8.11 3.36 1.12
CA THR A 327 -7.97 4.42 0.12
C THR A 327 -7.06 4.03 -1.03
N HIS A 328 -7.09 4.80 -2.13
CA HIS A 328 -6.30 4.52 -3.32
C HIS A 328 -5.45 5.73 -3.68
N PHE A 329 -4.17 5.47 -3.93
CA PHE A 329 -3.25 6.39 -4.58
C PHE A 329 -2.52 5.62 -5.69
N ILE A 330 -2.33 6.28 -6.83
CA ILE A 330 -1.75 5.72 -8.06
C ILE A 330 -0.38 6.32 -8.31
N HIS A 331 -0.24 7.63 -8.17
CA HIS A 331 0.98 8.38 -8.47
C HIS A 331 1.34 9.33 -7.31
N PRO A 332 2.65 9.58 -7.01
CA PRO A 332 3.04 10.47 -5.92
C PRO A 332 2.52 11.91 -6.05
N ASP A 333 2.17 12.38 -7.24
CA ASP A 333 1.61 13.72 -7.45
C ASP A 333 0.13 13.83 -7.01
N GLU A 334 -0.53 12.73 -6.67
CA GLU A 334 -1.83 12.79 -6.00
C GLU A 334 -1.70 13.20 -4.52
N ILE A 335 -0.49 13.13 -3.96
CA ILE A 335 -0.25 13.51 -2.57
C ILE A 335 -0.39 15.01 -2.42
N SER A 336 -1.09 15.40 -1.36
CA SER A 336 -1.23 16.76 -0.87
C SER A 336 -0.99 16.82 0.65
N PRO A 337 -0.61 17.97 1.22
CA PRO A 337 -0.54 18.12 2.68
C PRO A 337 -1.85 17.71 3.35
N GLN A 338 -2.98 18.10 2.77
CA GLN A 338 -4.31 17.74 3.25
C GLN A 338 -4.50 16.21 3.32
N SER A 339 -4.07 15.49 2.29
CA SER A 339 -4.18 14.02 2.26
C SER A 339 -3.31 13.35 3.35
N LEU A 340 -2.08 13.82 3.57
CA LEU A 340 -1.17 13.28 4.59
C LEU A 340 -1.66 13.59 6.01
N GLU A 341 -2.26 14.77 6.24
CA GLU A 341 -2.87 15.13 7.53
C GLU A 341 -4.05 14.23 7.86
N ILE A 342 -4.95 13.99 6.89
CA ILE A 342 -6.11 13.10 7.07
C ILE A 342 -5.64 11.69 7.47
N ILE A 343 -4.63 11.16 6.78
CA ILE A 343 -4.06 9.83 7.09
C ILE A 343 -3.47 9.84 8.51
N SER A 344 -2.61 10.81 8.82
CA SER A 344 -1.95 10.91 10.13
C SER A 344 -2.96 11.08 11.27
N ASP A 345 -4.02 11.85 11.07
CA ASP A 345 -5.07 12.08 12.05
C ASP A 345 -5.92 10.84 12.34
N LEU A 346 -6.28 10.08 11.30
CA LEU A 346 -7.00 8.81 11.45
C LEU A 346 -6.14 7.77 12.18
N VAL A 347 -4.88 7.60 11.78
CA VAL A 347 -3.96 6.61 12.38
C VAL A 347 -3.64 6.95 13.84
N ARG A 348 -3.38 8.22 14.16
CA ARG A 348 -3.21 8.68 15.55
C ARG A 348 -4.43 8.40 16.44
N SER A 349 -5.61 8.27 15.83
CA SER A 349 -6.87 7.99 16.52
C SER A 349 -7.24 6.49 16.55
N GLY A 350 -6.31 5.61 16.17
CA GLY A 350 -6.52 4.16 16.15
C GLY A 350 -7.41 3.66 15.01
N ILE A 351 -7.57 4.43 13.93
CA ILE A 351 -8.23 4.00 12.69
C ILE A 351 -7.13 3.72 11.67
N ALA A 352 -6.91 2.44 11.35
CA ALA A 352 -5.92 2.07 10.34
C ALA A 352 -6.33 2.59 8.96
N VAL A 353 -5.38 3.18 8.23
CA VAL A 353 -5.56 3.58 6.84
C VAL A 353 -4.69 2.71 5.96
N TYR A 354 -5.30 2.01 5.01
CA TYR A 354 -4.56 1.15 4.08
C TYR A 354 -4.78 1.53 2.62
N VAL A 355 -3.73 1.37 1.82
CA VAL A 355 -3.64 1.88 0.45
C VAL A 355 -3.67 0.74 -0.55
N GLN A 356 -4.46 0.92 -1.61
CA GLN A 356 -4.52 0.03 -2.76
C GLN A 356 -4.21 0.80 -4.05
N THR A 357 -3.45 0.19 -4.95
CA THR A 357 -2.87 0.86 -6.11
C THR A 357 -3.11 0.02 -7.38
N PRO A 358 -4.13 0.33 -8.18
CA PRO A 358 -4.21 -0.11 -9.56
C PRO A 358 -2.92 0.21 -10.34
N PHE A 359 -2.41 -0.76 -11.09
CA PHE A 359 -1.22 -0.62 -11.93
C PHE A 359 -1.64 -0.18 -13.32
N LEU A 360 -1.32 1.08 -13.67
CA LEU A 360 -1.69 1.74 -14.91
C LEU A 360 -0.46 1.89 -15.78
N ASN A 361 -0.53 1.35 -17.00
CA ASN A 361 0.52 1.54 -18.00
C ASN A 361 0.79 3.03 -18.25
N ASP A 362 2.06 3.38 -18.39
CA ASP A 362 2.58 4.71 -18.63
C ASP A 362 2.17 5.74 -17.56
N CYS A 363 2.12 5.32 -16.28
CA CYS A 363 1.75 6.20 -15.16
C CYS A 363 2.41 5.79 -13.85
N ASN A 364 2.21 4.55 -13.39
CA ASN A 364 2.83 4.02 -12.18
C ASN A 364 3.41 2.62 -12.40
N ASP A 365 3.86 2.40 -13.63
CA ASP A 365 4.27 1.10 -14.14
C ASP A 365 5.77 0.85 -14.11
N GLN A 366 6.49 1.67 -13.35
CA GLN A 366 7.90 1.54 -13.00
C GLN A 366 8.08 1.57 -11.48
N GLY A 367 9.27 1.17 -11.05
CA GLY A 367 9.61 1.08 -9.64
C GLY A 367 9.77 2.43 -8.92
N PRO A 368 10.56 3.39 -9.44
CA PRO A 368 10.95 4.61 -8.71
C PRO A 368 9.77 5.49 -8.22
N GLU A 369 8.74 5.70 -9.02
CA GLU A 369 7.58 6.51 -8.67
C GLU A 369 6.74 5.84 -7.58
N LEU A 370 6.62 4.51 -7.61
CA LEU A 370 5.98 3.73 -6.56
C LEU A 370 6.79 3.78 -5.26
N VAL A 371 8.13 3.72 -5.32
CA VAL A 371 9.00 3.94 -4.16
C VAL A 371 8.72 5.30 -3.51
N ARG A 372 8.64 6.37 -4.32
CA ARG A 372 8.33 7.72 -3.84
C ARG A 372 6.94 7.79 -3.20
N LEU A 373 5.91 7.32 -3.91
CA LEU A 373 4.52 7.32 -3.43
C LEU A 373 4.40 6.63 -2.07
N PHE A 374 4.95 5.43 -2.00
CA PHE A 374 4.82 4.56 -0.86
C PHE A 374 5.62 5.03 0.35
N SER A 375 6.80 5.61 0.14
CA SER A 375 7.58 6.23 1.21
C SER A 375 6.84 7.41 1.87
N LEU A 376 6.20 8.26 1.07
CA LEU A 376 5.44 9.41 1.59
C LEU A 376 4.19 8.97 2.38
N LEU A 377 3.41 8.03 1.83
CA LEU A 377 2.22 7.50 2.50
C LEU A 377 2.57 6.75 3.78
N ARG A 378 3.67 5.99 3.76
CA ARG A 378 4.20 5.28 4.93
C ARG A 378 4.51 6.24 6.07
N GLY A 379 5.19 7.35 5.76
CA GLY A 379 5.52 8.38 6.74
C GLY A 379 4.27 8.96 7.42
N ALA A 380 3.19 9.18 6.67
CA ALA A 380 1.91 9.62 7.24
C ALA A 380 1.18 8.56 8.10
N GLY A 381 1.68 7.33 8.15
CA GLY A 381 1.08 6.24 8.93
C GLY A 381 0.26 5.24 8.11
N ALA A 382 0.16 5.39 6.78
CA ALA A 382 -0.57 4.44 5.96
C ALA A 382 0.11 3.06 5.91
N GLU A 383 -0.69 2.03 5.63
CA GLU A 383 -0.25 0.66 5.38
C GLU A 383 -0.50 0.27 3.94
N LEU A 384 0.48 -0.36 3.29
CA LEU A 384 0.42 -0.61 1.86
C LEU A 384 -0.07 -2.02 1.60
N HIS A 385 -1.22 -2.12 0.93
CA HIS A 385 -2.00 -3.35 0.90
C HIS A 385 -1.85 -4.12 -0.42
N TYR A 386 -2.26 -3.52 -1.54
CA TYR A 386 -2.25 -4.18 -2.85
C TYR A 386 -1.70 -3.26 -3.94
N ILE A 387 -0.93 -3.85 -4.86
CA ILE A 387 -0.89 -3.42 -6.25
C ILE A 387 -1.74 -4.41 -7.05
N TYR A 388 -2.69 -3.90 -7.83
CA TYR A 388 -3.49 -4.74 -8.72
C TYR A 388 -2.87 -4.78 -10.11
N ILE A 389 -2.41 -5.96 -10.52
CA ILE A 389 -1.86 -6.21 -11.86
C ILE A 389 -2.71 -7.25 -12.60
N PRO A 390 -3.03 -7.05 -13.89
CA PRO A 390 -3.01 -5.76 -14.56
C PRO A 390 -4.13 -4.85 -14.02
N CYS A 391 -4.22 -3.60 -14.52
CA CYS A 391 -5.46 -2.85 -14.41
C CYS A 391 -6.63 -3.68 -14.98
N SER A 392 -7.80 -3.62 -14.36
CA SER A 392 -8.96 -4.39 -14.79
C SER A 392 -9.28 -4.17 -16.27
N PRO A 393 -9.41 -5.24 -17.07
CA PRO A 393 -9.64 -5.16 -18.51
C PRO A 393 -11.12 -4.85 -18.79
N ILE A 394 -11.48 -3.57 -18.77
CA ILE A 394 -12.83 -3.09 -19.07
C ILE A 394 -12.86 -2.26 -20.35
N HIS A 395 -14.07 -2.10 -20.92
CA HIS A 395 -14.29 -1.25 -22.08
C HIS A 395 -13.70 0.15 -21.89
N GLY A 396 -13.01 0.63 -22.91
CA GLY A 396 -12.41 1.95 -22.94
C GLY A 396 -11.22 2.16 -22.00
N ASN A 397 -10.53 1.11 -21.56
CA ASN A 397 -9.37 1.22 -20.68
C ASN A 397 -8.09 0.57 -21.25
N THR A 398 -8.07 0.22 -22.54
CA THR A 398 -6.94 -0.47 -23.17
C THR A 398 -5.61 0.27 -23.00
N VAL A 399 -5.65 1.60 -22.95
CA VAL A 399 -4.46 2.45 -22.69
C VAL A 399 -3.76 2.14 -21.36
N TYR A 400 -4.50 1.65 -20.36
CA TYR A 400 -3.97 1.33 -19.03
C TYR A 400 -3.42 -0.10 -18.93
N TRP A 401 -3.63 -0.94 -19.94
CA TRP A 401 -3.26 -2.34 -19.86
C TRP A 401 -1.74 -2.50 -19.94
N ALA A 402 -1.17 -3.20 -18.96
CA ALA A 402 0.22 -3.58 -18.91
C ALA A 402 0.33 -5.10 -18.83
N PRO A 403 1.38 -5.72 -19.40
CA PRO A 403 1.59 -7.14 -19.23
C PRO A 403 1.94 -7.48 -17.77
N ILE A 404 1.63 -8.71 -17.35
CA ILE A 404 1.91 -9.22 -16.00
C ILE A 404 3.40 -9.07 -15.66
N SER A 405 4.30 -9.38 -16.60
CA SER A 405 5.74 -9.28 -16.41
C SER A 405 6.20 -7.89 -15.95
N LYS A 406 5.56 -6.82 -16.45
CA LYS A 406 5.87 -5.43 -16.04
C LYS A 406 5.51 -5.17 -14.58
N GLY A 407 4.33 -5.65 -14.16
CA GLY A 407 3.88 -5.57 -12.78
C GLY A 407 4.78 -6.36 -11.80
N LEU A 408 5.23 -7.55 -12.22
CA LEU A 408 6.17 -8.36 -11.43
C LEU A 408 7.56 -7.71 -11.34
N ALA A 409 8.04 -7.12 -12.43
CA ALA A 409 9.30 -6.38 -12.46
C ALA A 409 9.27 -5.17 -11.51
N ALA A 410 8.17 -4.39 -11.52
CA ALA A 410 7.97 -3.32 -10.56
C ALA A 410 7.99 -3.86 -9.11
N GLY A 411 7.30 -4.98 -8.84
CA GLY A 411 7.35 -5.65 -7.53
C GLY A 411 8.77 -6.05 -7.10
N GLY A 412 9.59 -6.54 -8.04
CA GLY A 412 11.01 -6.82 -7.81
C GLY A 412 11.81 -5.56 -7.43
N TYR A 413 11.62 -4.46 -8.15
CA TYR A 413 12.26 -3.18 -7.82
C TYR A 413 11.86 -2.68 -6.42
N LEU A 414 10.57 -2.76 -6.07
CA LEU A 414 10.10 -2.37 -4.73
C LEU A 414 10.74 -3.21 -3.63
N ARG A 415 10.95 -4.52 -3.86
CA ARG A 415 11.63 -5.38 -2.88
C ARG A 415 13.06 -4.93 -2.61
N ALA A 416 13.78 -4.42 -3.61
CA ALA A 416 15.15 -3.95 -3.43
C ALA A 416 15.24 -2.56 -2.77
N HIS A 417 14.26 -1.68 -3.05
CA HIS A 417 14.36 -0.24 -2.78
C HIS A 417 13.37 0.29 -1.75
N LEU A 418 12.48 -0.54 -1.18
CA LEU A 418 11.62 -0.18 -0.06
C LEU A 418 11.90 -1.02 1.17
N SER A 419 11.63 -0.42 2.33
CA SER A 419 11.52 -1.18 3.57
C SER A 419 10.41 -2.25 3.43
N ASP A 420 10.64 -3.43 3.98
CA ASP A 420 9.74 -4.60 3.92
C ASP A 420 8.32 -4.32 4.43
N ARG A 421 8.14 -3.34 5.33
CA ARG A 421 6.83 -2.93 5.84
C ARG A 421 6.01 -2.13 4.82
N VAL A 422 6.68 -1.63 3.80
CA VAL A 422 6.14 -0.69 2.81
C VAL A 422 5.84 -1.38 1.49
N ILE A 423 6.19 -2.66 1.35
CA ILE A 423 5.92 -3.40 0.13
C ILE A 423 4.42 -3.80 0.15
N PRO A 424 3.65 -3.55 -0.92
CA PRO A 424 2.27 -4.03 -1.10
C PRO A 424 2.24 -5.44 -1.74
N ARG A 425 1.13 -6.17 -1.61
CA ARG A 425 0.99 -7.49 -2.26
C ARG A 425 0.71 -7.31 -3.75
N ILE A 426 1.40 -8.06 -4.60
CA ILE A 426 1.15 -8.07 -6.03
C ILE A 426 0.00 -9.04 -6.30
N CYS A 427 -1.15 -8.50 -6.69
CA CYS A 427 -2.43 -9.22 -6.68
C CYS A 427 -3.18 -9.06 -8.01
N THR A 428 -3.92 -10.09 -8.40
CA THR A 428 -4.96 -9.97 -9.44
C THR A 428 -6.34 -10.22 -8.82
N ALA A 429 -7.30 -9.36 -9.16
CA ALA A 429 -8.70 -9.60 -8.87
C ALA A 429 -9.35 -10.31 -10.07
N THR A 430 -9.62 -11.60 -9.92
CA THR A 430 -10.37 -12.38 -10.92
C THR A 430 -11.87 -12.29 -10.64
N PRO A 431 -12.72 -12.70 -11.59
CA PRO A 431 -14.17 -12.72 -11.39
C PRO A 431 -14.64 -13.54 -10.18
N ILE A 432 -13.89 -14.56 -9.76
CA ILE A 432 -14.23 -15.46 -8.63
C ILE A 432 -13.55 -15.09 -7.32
N GLY A 433 -12.63 -14.13 -7.33
CA GLY A 433 -11.91 -13.71 -6.13
C GLY A 433 -10.51 -13.23 -6.44
N LYS A 434 -9.75 -12.87 -5.40
CA LYS A 434 -8.39 -12.36 -5.59
C LYS A 434 -7.37 -13.46 -5.41
N MET A 435 -6.25 -13.37 -6.12
CA MET A 435 -5.06 -14.21 -5.94
C MET A 435 -3.82 -13.34 -5.77
N ASP A 436 -2.83 -13.85 -5.05
CA ASP A 436 -1.53 -13.20 -4.86
C ASP A 436 -0.49 -13.99 -5.67
N TRP A 437 0.25 -13.29 -6.54
CA TRP A 437 1.14 -13.91 -7.52
C TRP A 437 2.25 -14.73 -6.86
N ASN A 438 2.50 -15.90 -7.43
CA ASN A 438 3.53 -16.88 -7.07
C ASN A 438 3.51 -17.34 -5.60
N SER A 439 2.35 -17.27 -4.96
CA SER A 439 2.10 -17.84 -3.63
C SER A 439 0.77 -18.60 -3.61
N SER A 440 -0.34 -17.91 -3.86
CA SER A 440 -1.69 -18.50 -3.89
C SER A 440 -2.26 -18.64 -5.30
N GLY A 441 -1.61 -18.08 -6.31
CA GLY A 441 -1.95 -18.26 -7.73
C GLY A 441 -0.82 -17.84 -8.67
N TRP A 442 -0.90 -18.28 -9.93
CA TRP A 442 0.11 -18.03 -10.97
C TRP A 442 -0.50 -18.29 -12.36
N ALA A 443 0.24 -17.92 -13.41
CA ALA A 443 -0.13 -18.24 -14.79
C ALA A 443 0.21 -19.70 -15.09
N VAL A 444 -0.77 -20.47 -15.56
CA VAL A 444 -0.63 -21.89 -15.88
C VAL A 444 -0.11 -22.06 -17.30
N GLU A 445 -0.89 -21.58 -18.27
CA GLU A 445 -0.60 -21.72 -19.70
C GLU A 445 -1.42 -20.68 -20.51
N PRO A 446 -1.06 -20.40 -21.78
CA PRO A 446 -1.88 -19.57 -22.65
C PRO A 446 -3.24 -20.23 -22.97
N VAL A 447 -4.26 -19.41 -23.26
CA VAL A 447 -5.53 -19.94 -23.79
C VAL A 447 -5.35 -20.24 -25.28
N ALA A 448 -5.66 -21.48 -25.69
CA ALA A 448 -5.55 -21.89 -27.08
C ALA A 448 -6.38 -20.98 -28.00
N GLU A 449 -5.76 -20.55 -29.10
CA GLU A 449 -6.39 -19.69 -30.12
C GLU A 449 -6.86 -18.31 -29.60
N ASN A 450 -6.39 -17.86 -28.42
CA ASN A 450 -6.75 -16.57 -27.86
C ASN A 450 -5.61 -15.92 -27.05
N ASP A 451 -4.79 -15.12 -27.72
CA ASP A 451 -3.60 -14.45 -27.15
C ASP A 451 -3.93 -13.35 -26.12
N ASN A 452 -5.21 -12.97 -25.98
CA ASN A 452 -5.63 -11.98 -24.98
C ASN A 452 -5.97 -12.59 -23.62
N PHE A 453 -6.01 -13.93 -23.52
CA PHE A 453 -6.37 -14.63 -22.31
C PHE A 453 -5.29 -15.63 -21.89
N ILE A 454 -5.12 -15.76 -20.59
CA ILE A 454 -4.26 -16.75 -19.96
C ILE A 454 -5.06 -17.57 -18.94
N TRP A 455 -4.68 -18.82 -18.75
CA TRP A 455 -5.17 -19.61 -17.62
C TRP A 455 -4.42 -19.21 -16.36
N ILE A 456 -5.14 -18.80 -15.32
CA ILE A 456 -4.59 -18.48 -14.01
C ILE A 456 -5.10 -19.49 -13.00
N ARG A 457 -4.19 -20.10 -12.24
CA ARG A 457 -4.53 -20.93 -11.08
C ARG A 457 -5.00 -20.03 -9.94
N SER A 458 -6.21 -20.27 -9.43
CA SER A 458 -6.76 -19.56 -8.26
C SER A 458 -6.70 -20.42 -6.99
N PRO A 459 -6.79 -19.83 -5.79
CA PRO A 459 -6.81 -20.61 -4.54
C PRO A 459 -8.16 -21.25 -4.24
N TYR A 460 -9.18 -21.00 -5.06
CA TYR A 460 -10.56 -21.36 -4.79
C TYR A 460 -10.91 -22.74 -5.34
N THR A 461 -11.85 -23.41 -4.69
CA THR A 461 -12.41 -24.70 -5.11
C THR A 461 -13.90 -24.53 -5.38
N PRO A 462 -14.53 -25.43 -6.16
CA PRO A 462 -15.98 -25.35 -6.35
C PRO A 462 -16.78 -25.48 -5.05
N ASP A 463 -16.28 -26.29 -4.11
CA ASP A 463 -16.93 -26.50 -2.81
C ASP A 463 -16.96 -25.23 -1.95
N TYR A 464 -15.92 -24.40 -2.02
CA TYR A 464 -15.85 -23.11 -1.33
C TYR A 464 -17.07 -22.23 -1.66
N PHE A 465 -17.44 -22.12 -2.94
CA PHE A 465 -18.53 -21.25 -3.37
C PHE A 465 -19.94 -21.81 -3.14
N LYS A 466 -20.05 -23.12 -2.88
CA LYS A 466 -21.33 -23.86 -2.88
C LYS A 466 -22.42 -23.25 -2.00
N GLN A 467 -22.05 -22.67 -0.87
CA GLN A 467 -23.00 -22.17 0.13
C GLN A 467 -23.40 -20.70 -0.05
N PHE A 468 -22.54 -19.87 -0.66
CA PHE A 468 -22.74 -18.42 -0.69
C PHE A 468 -22.70 -17.79 -2.09
N ALA A 469 -22.12 -18.47 -3.09
CA ALA A 469 -22.03 -17.98 -4.46
C ALA A 469 -21.98 -19.12 -5.50
N PRO A 470 -22.96 -20.04 -5.54
CA PRO A 470 -22.92 -21.22 -6.43
C PRO A 470 -22.75 -20.89 -7.92
N ILE A 471 -23.18 -19.71 -8.37
CA ILE A 471 -22.98 -19.20 -9.73
C ILE A 471 -21.51 -19.14 -10.17
N ALA A 472 -20.57 -19.01 -9.22
CA ALA A 472 -19.14 -19.06 -9.53
C ALA A 472 -18.73 -20.41 -10.16
N ASN A 473 -19.48 -21.48 -9.87
CA ASN A 473 -19.25 -22.82 -10.44
C ASN A 473 -19.92 -23.03 -11.80
N GLU A 474 -20.75 -22.09 -12.24
CA GLU A 474 -21.50 -22.15 -13.51
C GLU A 474 -20.79 -21.37 -14.63
N LEU A 475 -19.63 -20.78 -14.35
CA LEU A 475 -18.88 -20.00 -15.33
C LEU A 475 -18.32 -20.88 -16.43
N GLU A 476 -18.44 -20.42 -17.67
CA GLU A 476 -17.93 -21.14 -18.85
C GLU A 476 -16.40 -21.02 -19.00
N ASN A 477 -15.79 -20.03 -18.34
CA ASN A 477 -14.37 -19.71 -18.46
C ASN A 477 -13.50 -20.25 -17.31
N ILE A 478 -13.96 -21.30 -16.63
CA ILE A 478 -13.22 -21.98 -15.55
C ILE A 478 -13.02 -23.47 -15.85
N ARG A 479 -12.02 -24.07 -15.21
CA ARG A 479 -11.85 -25.53 -15.13
C ARG A 479 -11.34 -25.93 -13.75
N VAL A 480 -11.68 -27.14 -13.32
CA VAL A 480 -11.11 -27.72 -12.09
C VAL A 480 -9.85 -28.48 -12.46
N ASN A 481 -8.72 -28.10 -11.89
CA ASN A 481 -7.44 -28.77 -12.12
C ASN A 481 -7.29 -30.02 -11.24
N GLU A 482 -6.20 -30.78 -11.43
CA GLU A 482 -5.99 -32.06 -10.75
C GLU A 482 -5.92 -31.94 -9.21
N GLU A 483 -5.41 -30.82 -8.68
CA GLU A 483 -5.39 -30.55 -7.23
C GLU A 483 -6.75 -30.09 -6.66
N GLY A 484 -7.79 -29.99 -7.51
CA GLY A 484 -9.16 -29.64 -7.12
C GLY A 484 -9.42 -28.14 -6.99
N THR A 485 -8.45 -27.28 -7.36
CA THR A 485 -8.65 -25.83 -7.42
C THR A 485 -9.14 -25.40 -8.80
N ILE A 486 -9.60 -24.16 -8.88
CA ILE A 486 -10.14 -23.58 -10.12
C ILE A 486 -9.03 -22.83 -10.86
N ASP A 487 -8.77 -23.24 -12.10
CA ASP A 487 -8.11 -22.39 -13.09
C ASP A 487 -9.18 -21.53 -13.78
N ILE A 488 -8.90 -20.25 -13.96
CA ILE A 488 -9.81 -19.29 -14.61
C ILE A 488 -9.12 -18.63 -15.79
N GLN A 489 -9.80 -18.52 -16.93
CA GLN A 489 -9.33 -17.69 -18.03
C GLN A 489 -9.45 -16.22 -17.61
N TYR A 490 -8.34 -15.51 -17.69
CA TYR A 490 -8.26 -14.10 -17.34
C TYR A 490 -7.69 -13.31 -18.51
N MET A 491 -8.32 -12.18 -18.83
CA MET A 491 -7.87 -11.31 -19.92
C MET A 491 -6.63 -10.53 -19.48
N ALA A 492 -5.45 -10.97 -19.90
CA ALA A 492 -4.17 -10.33 -19.62
C ALA A 492 -3.11 -10.81 -20.60
N GLN A 493 -2.15 -9.94 -20.89
CA GLN A 493 -0.92 -10.31 -21.58
C GLN A 493 0.14 -10.73 -20.56
N ILE A 494 0.81 -11.86 -20.79
CA ILE A 494 1.84 -12.35 -19.86
C ILE A 494 3.12 -11.50 -19.95
N GLY A 495 3.52 -11.12 -21.17
CA GLY A 495 4.73 -10.34 -21.47
C GLY A 495 6.06 -11.12 -21.41
N ASP A 496 6.15 -12.16 -20.58
CA ASP A 496 7.29 -13.08 -20.51
C ASP A 496 6.77 -14.52 -20.36
N GLU A 497 7.01 -15.36 -21.36
CA GLU A 497 6.52 -16.74 -21.39
C GLU A 497 7.11 -17.62 -20.27
N SER A 498 8.26 -17.25 -19.71
CA SER A 498 8.85 -17.99 -18.57
C SER A 498 8.02 -17.90 -17.29
N LEU A 499 7.04 -17.00 -17.24
CA LEU A 499 6.11 -16.85 -16.13
C LEU A 499 4.98 -17.88 -16.13
N PHE A 500 4.83 -18.66 -17.19
CA PHE A 500 3.93 -19.82 -17.19
C PHE A 500 4.57 -20.96 -16.39
N LEU A 501 4.03 -21.24 -15.20
CA LEU A 501 4.56 -22.28 -14.32
C LEU A 501 3.97 -23.65 -14.59
N GLY A 502 2.93 -23.74 -15.44
CA GLY A 502 2.19 -24.97 -15.69
C GLY A 502 1.30 -25.40 -14.51
N PRO A 503 0.64 -26.56 -14.65
CA PRO A 503 -0.17 -27.11 -13.57
C PRO A 503 0.72 -27.59 -12.43
N ARG A 504 0.25 -27.42 -11.19
CA ARG A 504 0.91 -27.97 -10.02
C ARG A 504 0.67 -29.48 -9.95
N PRO A 505 1.72 -30.32 -9.90
CA PRO A 505 1.56 -31.77 -9.81
C PRO A 505 0.87 -32.21 -8.53
N LEU A 506 0.08 -33.29 -8.60
CA LEU A 506 -0.46 -33.94 -7.41
C LEU A 506 0.66 -34.42 -6.49
N ARG A 507 0.47 -34.21 -5.18
CA ARG A 507 1.31 -34.82 -4.16
C ARG A 507 1.22 -36.35 -4.28
N LEU A 508 2.27 -36.98 -4.79
CA LEU A 508 2.40 -38.43 -4.76
C LEU A 508 2.56 -38.82 -3.28
N GLY A 509 1.59 -39.54 -2.72
CA GLY A 509 1.56 -39.90 -1.30
C GLY A 509 2.84 -40.63 -0.87
N GLY A 510 3.42 -40.21 0.27
CA GLY A 510 4.67 -40.79 0.76
C GLY A 510 5.30 -39.97 1.89
N GLY A 511 4.85 -40.23 3.13
CA GLY A 511 5.49 -39.74 4.35
C GLY A 511 4.54 -39.91 5.54
N MET A 512 4.98 -40.60 6.59
CA MET A 512 4.30 -40.49 7.89
C MET A 512 4.27 -39.01 8.26
N THR A 513 3.09 -38.45 8.56
CA THR A 513 3.02 -37.13 9.21
C THR A 513 3.78 -37.27 10.53
N PRO A 514 4.94 -36.61 10.70
CA PRO A 514 5.65 -36.70 11.95
C PRO A 514 4.75 -36.16 13.06
N GLN A 515 4.87 -36.70 14.29
CA GLN A 515 4.06 -36.21 15.39
C GLN A 515 4.31 -34.71 15.62
N PRO A 516 3.27 -33.88 15.75
CA PRO A 516 3.44 -32.48 16.13
C PRO A 516 4.20 -32.34 17.44
N GLU A 517 5.05 -31.32 17.52
CA GLU A 517 5.77 -30.91 18.73
C GLU A 517 5.09 -29.67 19.34
N THR A 518 5.41 -29.35 20.59
CA THR A 518 4.92 -28.11 21.24
C THR A 518 5.92 -26.96 21.08
N THR A 519 5.46 -25.73 21.26
CA THR A 519 6.31 -24.53 21.22
C THR A 519 7.43 -24.55 22.26
N ASP A 520 7.26 -25.28 23.37
CA ASP A 520 8.28 -25.48 24.41
C ASP A 520 9.57 -26.09 23.85
N ALA A 521 9.49 -26.91 22.80
CA ALA A 521 10.65 -27.56 22.18
C ALA A 521 11.60 -26.56 21.50
N VAL A 522 11.09 -25.40 21.09
CA VAL A 522 11.84 -24.39 20.32
C VAL A 522 12.06 -23.08 21.08
N LEU A 523 11.37 -22.86 22.20
CA LEU A 523 11.45 -21.62 22.98
C LEU A 523 12.89 -21.27 23.46
N PRO A 524 13.72 -22.23 23.93
CA PRO A 524 15.11 -21.95 24.27
C PRO A 524 15.92 -21.45 23.06
N LEU A 525 15.72 -22.08 21.89
CA LEU A 525 16.41 -21.70 20.65
C LEU A 525 16.03 -20.29 20.21
N LEU A 526 14.76 -19.90 20.33
CA LEU A 526 14.31 -18.55 20.01
C LEU A 526 15.01 -17.49 20.84
N THR A 527 15.17 -17.74 22.13
CA THR A 527 15.83 -16.80 23.06
C THR A 527 17.30 -16.62 22.71
N GLU A 528 18.01 -17.71 22.38
CA GLU A 528 19.41 -17.66 21.94
C GLU A 528 19.62 -16.94 20.61
N CYS A 529 18.60 -16.92 19.74
CA CYS A 529 18.66 -16.37 18.40
C CYS A 529 18.21 -14.89 18.29
N GLY A 530 17.89 -14.23 19.41
CA GLY A 530 17.25 -12.91 19.44
C GLY A 530 18.14 -11.68 19.16
N GLY A 531 19.39 -11.89 18.77
CA GLY A 531 20.36 -10.81 18.52
C GLY A 531 20.16 -10.05 17.19
N ILE A 532 21.06 -9.10 16.96
CA ILE A 532 21.12 -8.38 15.68
C ILE A 532 21.53 -9.33 14.56
N ALA A 533 20.87 -9.18 13.42
CA ALA A 533 21.19 -9.86 12.18
C ALA A 533 22.62 -9.62 11.70
N PRO A 534 23.29 -10.59 11.06
CA PRO A 534 24.52 -10.32 10.30
C PRO A 534 24.31 -9.23 9.27
N SER A 535 25.32 -8.39 9.06
CA SER A 535 25.23 -7.27 8.13
C SER A 535 25.59 -7.67 6.71
N ILE A 536 24.86 -7.12 5.73
CA ILE A 536 25.13 -7.30 4.30
C ILE A 536 26.36 -6.51 3.83
N VAL A 537 26.72 -5.42 4.51
CA VAL A 537 27.88 -4.59 4.21
C VAL A 537 28.58 -4.16 5.51
N GLN A 538 29.85 -3.77 5.44
CA GLN A 538 30.55 -3.28 6.62
C GLN A 538 29.98 -1.94 7.09
N THR A 539 29.61 -1.87 8.37
CA THR A 539 29.07 -0.65 9.01
C THR A 539 30.12 0.06 9.87
N GLY A 540 31.22 -0.63 10.19
CA GLY A 540 32.23 -0.16 11.13
C GLY A 540 31.81 -0.26 12.61
N SER A 541 30.65 -0.87 12.89
CA SER A 541 30.08 -1.00 14.23
C SER A 541 29.64 -2.42 14.53
N ALA A 542 29.87 -2.88 15.76
CA ALA A 542 29.39 -4.18 16.24
C ALA A 542 27.94 -4.12 16.76
N THR A 543 27.42 -2.92 17.01
CA THR A 543 26.07 -2.64 17.53
C THR A 543 25.11 -2.20 16.43
N LEU A 544 25.56 -2.15 15.17
CA LEU A 544 24.75 -1.74 14.03
C LEU A 544 24.99 -2.65 12.83
N SER A 545 23.89 -3.14 12.25
CA SER A 545 23.88 -4.01 11.08
C SER A 545 23.02 -3.43 9.97
N ARG A 546 23.60 -3.25 8.79
CA ARG A 546 22.87 -3.03 7.54
C ARG A 546 22.26 -4.35 7.09
N VAL A 547 20.94 -4.45 7.01
CA VAL A 547 20.23 -5.69 6.63
C VAL A 547 19.49 -5.59 5.29
N HIS A 548 19.36 -4.36 4.79
CA HIS A 548 18.73 -4.01 3.52
C HIS A 548 19.17 -2.59 3.14
N GLU A 549 19.02 -2.17 1.87
CA GLU A 549 19.33 -0.79 1.43
C GLU A 549 18.56 0.29 2.22
N THR A 550 17.38 -0.03 2.73
CA THR A 550 16.56 0.94 3.47
C THR A 550 16.53 0.72 4.96
N ARG A 551 17.08 -0.41 5.44
CA ARG A 551 16.89 -0.86 6.83
C ARG A 551 18.20 -1.20 7.54
N VAL A 552 18.27 -0.78 8.79
CA VAL A 552 19.33 -1.19 9.73
C VAL A 552 18.71 -1.83 10.98
N GLU A 553 19.43 -2.76 11.59
CA GLU A 553 19.20 -3.19 12.96
C GLU A 553 20.24 -2.53 13.86
N ILE A 554 19.83 -2.00 15.01
CA ILE A 554 20.69 -1.31 15.97
C ILE A 554 20.44 -1.83 17.39
N ASP A 555 21.51 -2.02 18.18
CA ASP A 555 21.41 -2.40 19.58
C ASP A 555 20.88 -1.19 20.39
N ALA A 556 20.02 -1.42 21.37
CA ALA A 556 19.55 -0.36 22.26
C ALA A 556 20.73 0.32 23.00
N ASP A 557 21.82 -0.40 23.26
CA ASP A 557 23.04 0.14 23.86
C ASP A 557 24.01 0.80 22.85
N ALA A 558 23.61 0.98 21.58
CA ALA A 558 24.44 1.65 20.57
C ALA A 558 24.76 3.11 20.94
N MET A 559 25.97 3.57 20.70
CA MET A 559 26.40 4.93 21.04
C MET A 559 26.05 5.93 19.93
N ASP A 560 26.24 7.23 20.17
CA ASP A 560 25.90 8.26 19.19
C ASP A 560 26.77 8.17 17.92
N GLU A 561 27.98 7.59 18.04
CA GLU A 561 28.87 7.31 16.91
C GLU A 561 28.25 6.32 15.91
N ASP A 562 27.49 5.33 16.40
CA ASP A 562 26.81 4.36 15.55
C ASP A 562 25.75 5.05 14.67
N LEU A 563 25.12 6.10 15.19
CA LEU A 563 24.12 6.89 14.47
C LEU A 563 24.72 7.74 13.35
N TYR A 564 26.04 7.99 13.33
CA TYR A 564 26.67 8.68 12.20
C TYR A 564 26.57 7.88 10.90
N TYR A 565 26.60 6.55 10.97
CA TYR A 565 26.37 5.70 9.80
C TYR A 565 24.95 5.93 9.24
N ILE A 566 23.93 5.98 10.12
CA ILE A 566 22.54 6.22 9.73
C ILE A 566 22.36 7.61 9.11
N ARG A 567 22.93 8.64 9.75
CA ARG A 567 22.86 10.02 9.26
C ARG A 567 23.58 10.21 7.93
N GLY A 568 24.65 9.46 7.70
CA GLY A 568 25.50 9.57 6.51
C GLY A 568 24.94 8.92 5.24
N ASP A 569 23.90 8.09 5.35
CA ASP A 569 23.30 7.38 4.22
C ASP A 569 21.79 7.62 4.15
N GLU A 570 21.38 8.48 3.22
CA GLU A 570 19.98 8.91 3.04
C GLU A 570 19.04 7.79 2.58
N ARG A 571 19.57 6.65 2.16
CA ARG A 571 18.74 5.48 1.79
C ARG A 571 18.10 4.84 3.03
N ILE A 572 18.67 5.05 4.22
CA ILE A 572 18.19 4.45 5.47
C ILE A 572 16.91 5.12 5.93
N THR A 573 15.76 4.48 5.70
CA THR A 573 14.45 5.03 6.07
C THR A 573 13.87 4.37 7.32
N ASP A 574 14.42 3.23 7.74
CA ASP A 574 13.80 2.34 8.72
C ASP A 574 14.84 1.73 9.67
N VAL A 575 14.63 1.90 10.97
CA VAL A 575 15.56 1.48 12.02
C VAL A 575 14.88 0.49 12.97
N VAL A 576 15.38 -0.73 13.03
CA VAL A 576 14.88 -1.75 13.97
C VAL A 576 15.79 -1.76 15.21
N VAL A 577 15.25 -1.40 16.35
CA VAL A 577 15.97 -1.46 17.62
C VAL A 577 15.80 -2.84 18.25
N VAL A 578 16.94 -3.46 18.54
CA VAL A 578 17.05 -4.78 19.19
C VAL A 578 17.71 -4.56 20.55
N SER A 579 17.31 -5.32 21.57
CA SER A 579 17.92 -5.28 22.89
C SER A 579 18.30 -6.68 23.35
N LYS A 580 19.37 -6.77 24.15
CA LYS A 580 19.84 -8.03 24.73
C LYS A 580 18.86 -8.64 25.73
N THR A 581 18.05 -7.83 26.42
CA THR A 581 17.01 -8.34 27.32
C THR A 581 15.66 -8.33 26.61
N ASP A 582 15.15 -7.15 26.28
CA ASP A 582 13.99 -6.89 25.43
C ASP A 582 13.88 -5.35 25.24
N ALA A 583 13.31 -4.90 24.12
CA ALA A 583 13.11 -3.46 23.89
C ALA A 583 12.27 -2.79 24.99
N VAL A 584 11.32 -3.50 25.62
CA VAL A 584 10.45 -2.95 26.67
C VAL A 584 11.21 -2.60 27.97
N ASP A 585 12.39 -3.19 28.22
CA ASP A 585 13.26 -2.78 29.34
C ASP A 585 14.18 -1.61 28.99
N SER A 586 14.38 -1.36 27.69
CA SER A 586 15.41 -0.46 27.19
C SER A 586 14.84 0.87 26.73
N VAL A 587 13.64 1.23 27.22
CA VAL A 587 12.88 2.41 26.75
C VAL A 587 13.66 3.71 26.91
N SER A 588 14.49 3.82 27.95
CA SER A 588 15.33 5.00 28.18
C SER A 588 16.40 5.15 27.09
N GLN A 589 17.05 4.06 26.72
CA GLN A 589 18.07 4.01 25.68
C GLN A 589 17.44 4.19 24.29
N ILE A 590 16.31 3.52 24.03
CA ILE A 590 15.51 3.69 22.81
C ILE A 590 15.12 5.16 22.64
N ARG A 591 14.68 5.83 23.71
CA ARG A 591 14.34 7.25 23.66
C ARG A 591 15.51 8.14 23.25
N ARG A 592 16.74 7.81 23.65
CA ARG A 592 17.94 8.52 23.18
C ARG A 592 18.12 8.31 21.67
N ILE A 593 18.04 7.06 21.20
CA ILE A 593 18.16 6.73 19.77
C ILE A 593 17.07 7.46 18.96
N VAL A 594 15.80 7.35 19.36
CA VAL A 594 14.67 8.00 18.68
C VAL A 594 14.87 9.51 18.60
N ARG A 595 15.24 10.18 19.70
CA ARG A 595 15.52 11.63 19.69
C ARG A 595 16.63 12.03 18.72
N ALA A 596 17.68 11.23 18.63
CA ALA A 596 18.76 11.48 17.70
C ALA A 596 18.34 11.24 16.23
N LEU A 597 17.39 10.32 16.00
CA LEU A 597 16.80 10.05 14.68
C LEU A 597 15.75 11.09 14.27
N GLU A 598 15.09 11.79 15.21
CA GLU A 598 14.20 12.91 14.90
C GLU A 598 14.91 14.04 14.14
N GLU A 599 16.22 14.17 14.30
CA GLU A 599 17.08 15.11 13.58
C GLU A 599 17.58 14.56 12.23
N THR A 600 17.12 13.37 11.81
CA THR A 600 17.56 12.65 10.62
C THR A 600 16.37 12.45 9.67
N PRO A 601 16.03 13.45 8.81
CA PRO A 601 14.74 13.52 8.13
C PRO A 601 14.42 12.40 7.15
N HIS A 602 15.44 11.66 6.68
CA HIS A 602 15.24 10.50 5.80
C HIS A 602 14.78 9.25 6.56
N VAL A 603 15.00 9.17 7.88
CA VAL A 603 14.48 8.09 8.72
C VAL A 603 13.03 8.41 9.08
N ASN A 604 12.10 7.56 8.65
CA ASN A 604 10.66 7.76 8.87
C ASN A 604 10.00 6.68 9.73
N ALA A 605 10.72 5.61 10.08
CA ALA A 605 10.22 4.54 10.93
C ALA A 605 11.28 4.04 11.92
N VAL A 606 10.84 3.74 13.14
CA VAL A 606 11.57 3.03 14.17
C VAL A 606 10.73 1.86 14.66
N ARG A 607 11.30 0.67 14.67
CA ARG A 607 10.61 -0.55 15.12
C ARG A 607 11.29 -1.12 16.35
N LEU A 608 10.51 -1.57 17.32
CA LEU A 608 11.03 -2.17 18.53
C LEU A 608 10.77 -3.67 18.51
N ARG A 609 11.82 -4.47 18.44
CA ARG A 609 11.72 -5.92 18.55
C ARG A 609 11.52 -6.30 20.02
N SER A 610 10.37 -6.88 20.34
CA SER A 610 9.99 -7.23 21.71
C SER A 610 9.23 -8.56 21.76
N LEU A 611 9.94 -9.65 22.08
CA LEU A 611 9.31 -10.95 22.35
C LEU A 611 8.56 -10.94 23.69
N ALA A 612 8.91 -10.04 24.61
CA ALA A 612 8.16 -9.80 25.84
C ALA A 612 6.69 -9.44 25.57
N PHE A 613 6.34 -8.90 24.39
CA PHE A 613 4.94 -8.63 24.06
C PHE A 613 4.11 -9.92 24.08
N ASN A 614 4.66 -11.05 23.60
CA ASN A 614 4.00 -12.35 23.67
C ASN A 614 4.23 -13.04 25.02
N TYR A 615 5.49 -13.18 25.43
CA TYR A 615 5.84 -14.06 26.54
C TYR A 615 5.74 -13.42 27.93
N GLN A 616 5.79 -12.08 28.01
CA GLN A 616 5.74 -11.31 29.26
C GLN A 616 4.93 -10.01 29.11
N PRO A 617 3.67 -10.09 28.64
CA PRO A 617 2.86 -8.92 28.29
C PRO A 617 2.63 -7.95 29.46
N GLU A 618 2.74 -8.41 30.70
CA GLU A 618 2.66 -7.59 31.91
C GLU A 618 3.73 -6.48 31.98
N ARG A 619 4.83 -6.61 31.23
CA ARG A 619 5.90 -5.60 31.15
C ARG A 619 5.48 -4.35 30.37
N PHE A 620 4.46 -4.45 29.53
CA PHE A 620 3.83 -3.30 28.86
C PHE A 620 2.88 -2.56 29.80
N THR A 621 3.46 -1.95 30.84
CA THR A 621 2.72 -1.14 31.80
C THR A 621 2.17 0.13 31.14
N PRO A 622 1.11 0.77 31.70
CA PRO A 622 0.62 2.04 31.18
C PRO A 622 1.72 3.11 31.03
N ALA A 623 2.65 3.18 31.97
CA ALA A 623 3.77 4.13 31.93
C ALA A 623 4.71 3.86 30.75
N VAL A 624 4.98 2.59 30.43
CA VAL A 624 5.77 2.21 29.26
C VAL A 624 5.02 2.59 27.98
N ILE A 625 3.74 2.25 27.87
CA ILE A 625 2.92 2.60 26.70
C ILE A 625 2.88 4.12 26.49
N ASP A 626 2.78 4.91 27.55
CA ASP A 626 2.82 6.38 27.46
C ASP A 626 4.19 6.90 26.99
N GLN A 627 5.30 6.28 27.42
CA GLN A 627 6.63 6.63 26.92
C GLN A 627 6.80 6.26 25.44
N LEU A 628 6.32 5.09 25.01
CA LEU A 628 6.32 4.68 23.60
C LEU A 628 5.47 5.63 22.75
N ALA A 629 4.27 5.96 23.21
CA ALA A 629 3.38 6.91 22.53
C ALA A 629 3.99 8.30 22.39
N ALA A 630 4.74 8.77 23.41
CA ALA A 630 5.43 10.06 23.35
C ALA A 630 6.59 10.09 22.34
N MET A 631 7.08 8.93 21.89
CA MET A 631 8.10 8.79 20.85
C MET A 631 7.52 8.62 19.45
N ASN A 632 6.22 8.31 19.33
CA ASN A 632 5.57 8.14 18.03
C ASN A 632 5.17 9.49 17.45
N ARG A 633 5.75 9.88 16.31
CA ARG A 633 5.51 11.17 15.66
C ARG A 633 4.93 10.96 14.26
N LEU A 634 3.61 10.80 14.19
CA LEU A 634 2.86 10.78 12.93
C LEU A 634 2.49 12.21 12.54
N THR A 635 3.34 12.84 11.73
CA THR A 635 3.16 14.20 11.21
C THR A 635 3.34 14.22 9.70
N MET A 636 2.73 15.20 9.01
CA MET A 636 2.94 15.37 7.56
C MET A 636 4.41 15.58 7.18
N VAL A 637 5.14 16.28 8.04
CA VAL A 637 6.51 16.75 7.81
C VAL A 637 7.44 16.09 8.82
N ASN A 638 8.51 15.47 8.33
CA ASN A 638 9.47 14.68 9.09
C ASN A 638 8.79 13.68 10.05
N PRO A 639 7.93 12.78 9.53
CA PRO A 639 7.33 11.75 10.36
C PRO A 639 8.39 10.82 10.92
N LEU A 640 8.15 10.30 12.12
CA LEU A 640 8.92 9.21 12.72
C LEU A 640 7.94 8.25 13.38
N ARG A 641 7.53 7.23 12.63
CA ARG A 641 6.56 6.23 13.06
C ARG A 641 7.23 5.22 13.98
N LEU A 642 6.63 4.97 15.15
CA LEU A 642 7.06 3.91 16.06
C LEU A 642 6.19 2.66 15.89
N GLU A 643 6.80 1.49 15.88
CA GLU A 643 6.11 0.19 15.76
C GLU A 643 6.66 -0.86 16.73
N ILE A 644 5.85 -1.87 17.03
CA ILE A 644 6.29 -3.05 17.79
C ILE A 644 6.36 -4.25 16.85
N GLU A 645 7.48 -4.95 16.88
CA GLU A 645 7.64 -6.27 16.25
C GLU A 645 7.69 -7.35 17.32
N THR A 646 6.82 -8.34 17.18
CA THR A 646 6.73 -9.51 18.06
C THR A 646 6.58 -10.78 17.22
N GLN A 647 6.46 -11.91 17.89
CA GLN A 647 6.35 -13.23 17.29
C GLN A 647 5.34 -14.07 18.07
N PHE A 648 4.50 -14.79 17.33
CA PHE A 648 3.66 -15.88 17.82
C PHE A 648 3.89 -17.09 16.92
N LEU A 649 4.19 -18.25 17.49
CA LEU A 649 4.39 -19.50 16.76
C LEU A 649 3.08 -20.18 16.43
N THR A 650 2.12 -20.16 17.36
CA THR A 650 0.82 -20.81 17.24
C THR A 650 -0.28 -19.89 17.77
N ALA A 651 -1.52 -20.14 17.35
CA ALA A 651 -2.66 -19.33 17.79
C ALA A 651 -2.92 -19.40 19.31
N ASP A 652 -2.58 -20.51 19.96
CA ASP A 652 -2.81 -20.72 21.39
C ASP A 652 -1.94 -19.82 22.29
N GLU A 653 -0.87 -19.23 21.75
CA GLU A 653 -0.08 -18.23 22.45
C GLU A 653 -0.85 -16.89 22.59
N LEU A 654 -1.83 -16.61 21.73
CA LEU A 654 -2.61 -15.38 21.78
C LEU A 654 -3.70 -15.41 22.85
N ARG A 655 -3.43 -14.69 23.94
CA ARG A 655 -4.33 -14.50 25.09
C ARG A 655 -5.10 -13.16 25.05
N PRO A 656 -6.22 -13.01 25.77
CA PRO A 656 -7.01 -11.77 25.80
C PRO A 656 -6.24 -10.50 26.17
N GLU A 657 -5.18 -10.62 26.97
CA GLU A 657 -4.28 -9.51 27.29
C GLU A 657 -3.62 -8.90 26.05
N HIS A 658 -3.26 -9.70 25.03
CA HIS A 658 -2.64 -9.19 23.81
C HIS A 658 -3.61 -8.31 23.02
N THR A 659 -4.88 -8.68 22.94
CA THR A 659 -5.93 -7.85 22.32
C THR A 659 -6.07 -6.50 23.02
N ARG A 660 -5.97 -6.48 24.35
CA ARG A 660 -6.02 -5.24 25.13
C ARG A 660 -4.79 -4.37 24.86
N LEU A 661 -3.59 -4.97 24.88
CA LEU A 661 -2.33 -4.25 24.64
C LEU A 661 -2.24 -3.70 23.22
N ALA A 662 -2.53 -4.51 22.22
CA ALA A 662 -2.56 -4.09 20.82
C ALA A 662 -3.54 -2.92 20.63
N ARG A 663 -4.72 -2.98 21.23
CA ARG A 663 -5.68 -1.86 21.19
C ARG A 663 -5.14 -0.58 21.84
N GLN A 664 -4.47 -0.69 23.00
CA GLN A 664 -3.88 0.47 23.68
C GLN A 664 -2.79 1.13 22.84
N LEU A 665 -1.95 0.34 22.16
CA LEU A 665 -0.91 0.82 21.26
C LEU A 665 -1.50 1.40 19.95
N ASN A 666 -2.44 0.69 19.32
CA ASN A 666 -3.10 1.14 18.09
C ASN A 666 -3.82 2.47 18.31
N ASN A 667 -4.48 2.68 19.46
CA ASN A 667 -5.12 3.95 19.82
C ASN A 667 -4.13 5.11 20.09
N ARG A 668 -2.82 4.84 20.00
CA ARG A 668 -1.72 5.83 20.01
C ARG A 668 -0.97 5.85 18.68
N GLY A 669 -1.54 5.24 17.63
CA GLY A 669 -0.93 5.12 16.31
C GLY A 669 0.29 4.19 16.24
N ILE A 670 0.47 3.30 17.22
CA ILE A 670 1.57 2.32 17.24
C ILE A 670 1.00 0.97 16.83
N THR A 671 1.33 0.53 15.62
CA THR A 671 0.92 -0.79 15.12
C THR A 671 1.80 -1.88 15.71
N VAL A 672 1.18 -3.01 16.08
CA VAL A 672 1.86 -4.24 16.49
C VAL A 672 1.88 -5.23 15.34
N TYR A 673 3.07 -5.70 14.97
CA TYR A 673 3.27 -6.66 13.90
C TYR A 673 3.79 -7.99 14.43
N ALA A 674 3.19 -9.08 13.96
CA ALA A 674 3.67 -10.43 14.20
C ALA A 674 4.51 -10.91 13.02
N ASN A 675 5.72 -11.39 13.31
CA ASN A 675 6.66 -11.98 12.37
C ASN A 675 6.95 -13.42 12.84
N THR A 676 6.51 -14.44 12.10
CA THR A 676 6.53 -15.83 12.57
C THR A 676 7.46 -16.70 11.72
N PRO A 677 8.36 -17.50 12.31
CA PRO A 677 9.07 -18.56 11.60
C PRO A 677 8.12 -19.74 11.32
N LEU A 678 8.18 -20.27 10.10
CA LEU A 678 7.59 -21.55 9.76
C LEU A 678 8.53 -22.66 10.24
N LEU A 679 8.09 -23.43 11.22
CA LEU A 679 8.88 -24.45 11.91
C LEU A 679 8.24 -25.83 11.71
N GLY A 680 9.05 -26.76 11.19
CA GLY A 680 8.57 -28.12 10.92
C GLY A 680 8.03 -28.79 12.17
N ARG A 681 6.89 -29.47 12.07
CA ARG A 681 6.17 -30.13 13.18
C ARG A 681 5.59 -29.20 14.26
N ILE A 682 5.74 -27.88 14.14
CA ILE A 682 5.21 -26.90 15.11
C ILE A 682 3.99 -26.19 14.51
N ASN A 683 4.18 -25.53 13.36
CA ASN A 683 3.15 -24.69 12.73
C ASN A 683 3.14 -24.79 11.20
N ASP A 684 3.82 -25.77 10.62
CA ASP A 684 4.00 -26.01 9.17
C ASP A 684 2.77 -26.57 8.46
N THR A 685 1.57 -26.29 8.97
CA THR A 685 0.31 -26.73 8.37
C THR A 685 -0.57 -25.54 7.99
N ALA A 686 -1.34 -25.71 6.92
CA ALA A 686 -2.28 -24.71 6.45
C ALA A 686 -3.34 -24.33 7.51
N GLU A 687 -3.78 -25.29 8.33
CA GLU A 687 -4.71 -25.04 9.45
C GLU A 687 -4.06 -24.15 10.52
N ALA A 688 -2.85 -24.50 10.98
CA ALA A 688 -2.18 -23.79 12.05
C ALA A 688 -1.91 -22.33 11.68
N ILE A 689 -1.41 -22.07 10.46
CA ILE A 689 -1.14 -20.71 10.00
C ILE A 689 -2.43 -19.93 9.75
N HIS A 690 -3.47 -20.56 9.19
CA HIS A 690 -4.76 -19.89 9.01
C HIS A 690 -5.37 -19.47 10.36
N LEU A 691 -5.34 -20.36 11.35
CA LEU A 691 -5.84 -20.06 12.70
C LEU A 691 -5.02 -18.96 13.37
N LEU A 692 -3.69 -19.00 13.25
CA LEU A 692 -2.80 -17.94 13.74
C LEU A 692 -3.12 -16.59 13.09
N ALA A 693 -3.23 -16.55 11.76
CA ALA A 693 -3.55 -15.34 11.00
C ALA A 693 -4.89 -14.73 11.45
N TYR A 694 -5.93 -15.57 11.55
CA TYR A 694 -7.25 -15.16 12.04
C TYR A 694 -7.19 -14.62 13.48
N THR A 695 -6.44 -15.27 14.37
CA THR A 695 -6.37 -14.90 15.79
C THR A 695 -5.58 -13.60 15.99
N CYS A 696 -4.46 -13.41 15.27
CA CYS A 696 -3.75 -12.12 15.20
C CYS A 696 -4.68 -11.00 14.75
N ARG A 697 -5.45 -11.24 13.69
CA ARG A 697 -6.40 -10.26 13.15
C ARG A 697 -7.52 -9.92 14.14
N GLN A 698 -8.06 -10.90 14.86
CA GLN A 698 -9.01 -10.66 15.95
C GLN A 698 -8.40 -9.83 17.08
N ALA A 699 -7.13 -10.06 17.40
CA ALA A 699 -6.41 -9.31 18.44
C ALA A 699 -6.05 -7.87 18.02
N GLY A 700 -6.19 -7.51 16.75
CA GLY A 700 -5.74 -6.22 16.23
C GLY A 700 -4.22 -6.16 16.04
N ILE A 701 -3.61 -7.31 15.76
CA ILE A 701 -2.19 -7.50 15.46
C ILE A 701 -2.07 -7.81 13.97
N GLU A 702 -1.17 -7.12 13.28
CA GLU A 702 -0.94 -7.31 11.86
C GLU A 702 0.05 -8.47 11.64
N PHE A 703 -0.44 -9.59 11.11
CA PHE A 703 0.41 -10.73 10.78
C PHE A 703 1.17 -10.45 9.47
N HIS A 704 2.39 -9.96 9.59
CA HIS A 704 3.12 -9.35 8.48
C HIS A 704 3.97 -10.36 7.72
N HIS A 705 4.85 -11.09 8.42
CA HIS A 705 5.75 -12.04 7.81
C HIS A 705 5.53 -13.45 8.35
N LEU A 706 5.47 -14.41 7.43
CA LEU A 706 5.75 -15.81 7.68
C LEU A 706 7.11 -16.12 7.04
N TYR A 707 8.15 -16.22 7.85
CA TYR A 707 9.48 -16.60 7.39
C TYR A 707 9.50 -18.09 7.04
N VAL A 708 9.60 -18.39 5.75
CA VAL A 708 9.66 -19.75 5.22
C VAL A 708 11.01 -20.39 5.52
N ALA A 709 12.10 -19.62 5.49
CA ALA A 709 13.45 -20.08 5.84
C ALA A 709 14.41 -18.92 6.17
N GLY A 710 15.58 -19.29 6.71
CA GLY A 710 16.74 -18.41 6.86
C GLY A 710 16.83 -17.65 8.17
N LEU A 711 15.90 -17.84 9.10
CA LEU A 711 16.08 -17.38 10.47
C LEU A 711 17.01 -18.35 11.24
N PRO A 712 17.82 -17.86 12.20
CA PRO A 712 18.74 -18.74 12.95
C PRO A 712 18.06 -19.91 13.67
N VAL A 713 16.83 -19.72 14.15
CA VAL A 713 16.01 -20.82 14.73
C VAL A 713 15.67 -21.89 13.68
N GLN A 714 15.41 -21.50 12.43
CA GLN A 714 15.10 -22.43 11.33
C GLN A 714 16.36 -23.19 10.88
N GLU A 715 17.53 -22.54 10.84
CA GLU A 715 18.80 -23.20 10.48
C GLU A 715 19.21 -24.31 11.46
N ARG A 716 18.71 -24.22 12.70
CA ARG A 716 18.89 -25.22 13.76
C ARG A 716 17.75 -26.24 13.76
N TRP A 717 16.51 -25.79 13.92
CA TRP A 717 15.35 -26.68 14.10
C TRP A 717 14.91 -27.38 12.82
N ASN A 718 14.77 -26.63 11.71
CA ASN A 718 14.26 -27.21 10.45
C ASN A 718 15.29 -28.10 9.76
N ARG A 719 16.56 -28.10 10.19
CA ARG A 719 17.56 -29.05 9.70
C ARG A 719 17.15 -30.50 10.00
N ASP A 720 16.61 -30.73 11.21
CA ASP A 720 16.14 -32.05 11.64
C ASP A 720 14.63 -32.22 11.39
N ASN A 721 13.92 -31.12 11.11
CA ASN A 721 12.48 -31.07 10.87
C ASN A 721 12.16 -30.21 9.64
N PRO A 722 12.56 -30.64 8.42
CA PRO A 722 12.47 -29.79 7.23
C PRO A 722 11.02 -29.50 6.84
N VAL A 723 10.77 -28.29 6.35
CA VAL A 723 9.46 -27.88 5.83
C VAL A 723 9.41 -28.14 4.32
N ALA A 724 8.38 -28.86 3.86
CA ALA A 724 8.22 -29.10 2.43
C ALA A 724 7.73 -27.83 1.72
N LEU A 725 8.34 -27.48 0.60
CA LEU A 725 7.92 -26.33 -0.23
C LEU A 725 6.46 -26.49 -0.71
N TYR A 726 6.06 -27.73 -0.97
CA TYR A 726 4.67 -28.07 -1.27
C TYR A 726 3.70 -27.58 -0.18
N ASP A 727 4.05 -27.74 1.10
CA ASP A 727 3.18 -27.34 2.21
C ASP A 727 3.10 -25.80 2.34
N VAL A 728 4.15 -25.06 1.94
CA VAL A 728 4.14 -23.59 1.89
C VAL A 728 3.08 -23.06 0.92
N VAL A 729 2.95 -23.68 -0.27
CA VAL A 729 1.92 -23.31 -1.24
C VAL A 729 0.51 -23.68 -0.74
N ASP A 730 0.36 -24.80 -0.03
CA ASP A 730 -0.92 -25.19 0.59
C ASP A 730 -1.34 -24.21 1.69
N ILE A 731 -0.39 -23.78 2.52
CA ILE A 731 -0.58 -22.71 3.50
C ILE A 731 -1.05 -21.43 2.82
N ALA A 732 -0.31 -20.95 1.81
CA ALA A 732 -0.65 -19.71 1.09
C ALA A 732 -2.02 -19.77 0.42
N THR A 733 -2.33 -20.91 -0.21
CA THR A 733 -3.63 -21.17 -0.81
C THR A 733 -4.76 -21.08 0.20
N ARG A 734 -4.63 -21.74 1.35
CA ARG A 734 -5.68 -21.77 2.37
C ARG A 734 -5.88 -20.41 3.04
N VAL A 735 -4.81 -19.76 3.48
CA VAL A 735 -4.89 -18.44 4.13
C VAL A 735 -5.54 -17.42 3.20
N ARG A 736 -5.24 -17.47 1.89
CA ARG A 736 -5.90 -16.60 0.91
C ARG A 736 -7.38 -16.93 0.69
N ARG A 737 -7.72 -18.22 0.60
CA ARG A 737 -9.09 -18.68 0.33
C ARG A 737 -10.03 -18.35 1.48
N GLU A 738 -9.65 -18.74 2.69
CA GLU A 738 -10.51 -18.74 3.88
C GLU A 738 -10.36 -17.46 4.72
N GLY A 739 -9.18 -16.81 4.66
CA GLY A 739 -8.89 -15.61 5.43
C GLY A 739 -9.39 -14.31 4.80
N SER A 740 -9.32 -13.23 5.58
CA SER A 740 -9.43 -11.86 5.08
C SER A 740 -8.21 -11.51 4.23
N GLY A 741 -8.39 -10.62 3.26
CA GLY A 741 -7.26 -9.98 2.57
C GLY A 741 -6.25 -9.32 3.53
N ARG A 742 -6.68 -8.95 4.75
CA ARG A 742 -5.85 -8.36 5.82
C ARG A 742 -5.16 -9.38 6.72
N GLU A 743 -5.44 -10.67 6.57
CA GLU A 743 -4.84 -11.76 7.35
C GLU A 743 -3.63 -12.40 6.66
N ILE A 744 -3.43 -12.10 5.37
CA ILE A 744 -2.41 -12.77 4.55
C ILE A 744 -1.03 -12.20 4.89
N PRO A 745 -0.10 -13.03 5.40
CA PRO A 745 1.28 -12.61 5.62
C PRO A 745 2.03 -12.60 4.29
N ARG A 746 3.23 -12.01 4.29
CA ARG A 746 4.23 -12.28 3.24
C ARG A 746 5.00 -13.53 3.58
N TYR A 747 5.22 -14.36 2.58
CA TYR A 747 6.06 -15.55 2.68
C TYR A 747 7.49 -15.14 2.37
N ILE A 748 8.35 -15.06 3.38
CA ILE A 748 9.69 -14.47 3.26
C ILE A 748 10.77 -15.54 3.40
N ILE A 749 11.78 -15.49 2.54
CA ILE A 749 13.05 -16.18 2.76
C ILE A 749 14.08 -15.14 3.12
N ARG A 750 14.72 -15.31 4.28
CA ARG A 750 15.86 -14.49 4.69
C ARG A 750 17.15 -15.15 4.20
N THR A 751 18.09 -14.34 3.74
CA THR A 751 19.43 -14.80 3.34
C THR A 751 20.51 -13.89 3.93
N ILE A 752 21.77 -14.28 3.77
CA ILE A 752 22.92 -13.43 4.15
C ILE A 752 23.05 -12.16 3.30
N LEU A 753 22.29 -12.05 2.20
CA LEU A 753 22.28 -10.89 1.30
C LEU A 753 20.96 -10.09 1.37
N GLY A 754 20.11 -10.36 2.36
CA GLY A 754 18.82 -9.71 2.53
C GLY A 754 17.64 -10.66 2.34
N GLU A 755 16.44 -10.09 2.26
CA GLU A 755 15.17 -10.82 2.22
C GLU A 755 14.57 -10.84 0.82
N VAL A 756 13.85 -11.92 0.50
CA VAL A 756 13.05 -12.08 -0.73
C VAL A 756 11.71 -12.73 -0.41
N ASP A 757 10.71 -12.45 -1.23
CA ASP A 757 9.42 -13.14 -1.21
C ASP A 757 9.58 -14.53 -1.84
N PHE A 758 9.06 -15.55 -1.18
CA PHE A 758 8.94 -16.90 -1.71
C PHE A 758 8.19 -16.90 -3.04
N GLY A 759 8.83 -17.42 -4.10
CA GLY A 759 8.24 -17.58 -5.43
C GLY A 759 8.08 -16.30 -6.27
N LEU A 760 7.95 -15.14 -5.64
CA LEU A 760 7.70 -13.87 -6.32
C LEU A 760 9.00 -13.13 -6.67
N SER A 761 9.84 -12.85 -5.68
CA SER A 761 11.15 -12.21 -5.88
C SER A 761 12.30 -13.21 -5.70
N SER A 762 11.99 -14.50 -5.75
CA SER A 762 12.96 -15.57 -5.63
C SER A 762 12.63 -16.76 -6.52
N THR A 763 13.67 -17.53 -6.87
CA THR A 763 13.51 -18.84 -7.49
C THR A 763 14.31 -19.86 -6.68
N ILE A 764 13.66 -20.95 -6.27
CA ILE A 764 14.32 -22.03 -5.53
C ILE A 764 14.92 -23.02 -6.53
N VAL A 765 16.21 -23.32 -6.34
CA VAL A 765 16.98 -24.24 -7.18
C VAL A 765 17.65 -25.31 -6.32
N GLY A 766 17.95 -26.46 -6.91
CA GLY A 766 18.48 -27.62 -6.20
C GLY A 766 17.50 -28.79 -6.16
N LYS A 767 17.83 -29.81 -5.38
CA LYS A 767 17.05 -31.05 -5.22
C LYS A 767 17.07 -31.48 -3.75
N ASP A 768 16.00 -32.15 -3.34
CA ASP A 768 15.82 -32.67 -1.98
C ASP A 768 16.03 -31.55 -0.93
N GLU A 769 16.97 -31.71 0.00
CA GLU A 769 17.32 -30.72 1.03
C GLU A 769 18.47 -29.79 0.61
N ALA A 770 19.15 -30.08 -0.50
CA ALA A 770 20.29 -29.30 -1.00
C ALA A 770 19.80 -28.13 -1.86
N LEU A 771 19.16 -27.16 -1.21
CA LEU A 771 18.49 -26.05 -1.87
C LEU A 771 19.29 -24.75 -1.82
N SER A 772 19.10 -23.93 -2.84
CA SER A 772 19.58 -22.55 -2.91
C SER A 772 18.48 -21.67 -3.46
N VAL A 773 18.58 -20.38 -3.18
CA VAL A 773 17.62 -19.37 -3.59
C VAL A 773 18.32 -18.35 -4.46
N LYS A 774 17.85 -18.21 -5.69
CA LYS A 774 18.22 -17.11 -6.58
C LYS A 774 17.46 -15.87 -6.15
N LEU A 775 18.16 -14.77 -5.91
CA LEU A 775 17.54 -13.50 -5.49
C LEU A 775 17.35 -12.60 -6.72
N LEU A 776 16.11 -12.51 -7.21
CA LEU A 776 15.80 -11.85 -8.47
C LEU A 776 15.98 -10.31 -8.45
N PRO A 777 15.66 -9.61 -7.34
CA PRO A 777 15.79 -8.15 -7.27
C PRO A 777 17.23 -7.63 -7.22
N TYR A 778 18.18 -8.47 -6.80
CA TYR A 778 19.52 -8.02 -6.47
C TYR A 778 20.53 -8.41 -7.57
N ASP A 779 21.56 -7.59 -7.71
CA ASP A 779 22.77 -7.88 -8.47
C ASP A 779 23.95 -7.19 -7.77
N LEU A 780 25.16 -7.34 -8.32
CA LEU A 780 26.36 -6.76 -7.71
C LEU A 780 26.28 -5.22 -7.63
N SER A 781 25.57 -4.56 -8.55
CA SER A 781 25.44 -3.10 -8.57
C SER A 781 24.66 -2.58 -7.36
N TYR A 782 23.64 -3.31 -6.94
CA TYR A 782 22.87 -3.00 -5.73
C TYR A 782 23.77 -2.94 -4.48
N PHE A 783 24.61 -3.95 -4.28
CA PHE A 783 25.48 -4.00 -3.10
C PHE A 783 26.67 -3.05 -3.19
N THR A 784 27.27 -2.89 -4.38
CA THR A 784 28.38 -1.94 -4.60
C THR A 784 27.94 -0.49 -4.50
N ALA A 785 26.67 -0.17 -4.80
CA ALA A 785 26.10 1.13 -4.50
C ALA A 785 26.09 1.42 -2.99
N MET A 786 25.87 0.41 -2.14
CA MET A 786 25.93 0.56 -0.67
C MET A 786 27.36 0.58 -0.13
N ALA A 787 28.22 -0.29 -0.65
CA ALA A 787 29.61 -0.39 -0.27
C ALA A 787 30.48 -0.66 -1.52
N PRO A 788 31.23 0.33 -2.03
CA PRO A 788 31.96 0.21 -3.29
C PRO A 788 32.92 -0.99 -3.40
N ASP A 789 33.48 -1.43 -2.27
CA ASP A 789 34.40 -2.57 -2.18
C ASP A 789 33.68 -3.92 -1.95
N PHE A 790 32.34 -3.96 -2.07
CA PHE A 790 31.58 -5.18 -1.86
C PHE A 790 31.95 -6.27 -2.88
N ALA A 791 32.13 -7.48 -2.36
CA ALA A 791 32.28 -8.69 -3.14
C ALA A 791 31.36 -9.78 -2.57
N TRP A 792 30.95 -10.71 -3.43
CA TRP A 792 30.14 -11.83 -2.99
C TRP A 792 30.82 -12.63 -1.86
N PRO A 793 30.10 -13.00 -0.79
CA PRO A 793 30.60 -13.96 0.18
C PRO A 793 30.96 -15.29 -0.49
N GLU A 794 31.94 -16.03 0.05
CA GLU A 794 32.45 -17.27 -0.57
C GLU A 794 31.37 -18.33 -0.84
N THR A 795 30.29 -18.34 -0.06
CA THR A 795 29.17 -19.27 -0.18
C THR A 795 28.15 -18.87 -1.25
N VAL A 796 28.24 -17.64 -1.78
CA VAL A 796 27.32 -17.10 -2.78
C VAL A 796 27.89 -17.33 -4.18
N LYS A 797 27.05 -17.82 -5.07
CA LYS A 797 27.35 -17.94 -6.50
C LYS A 797 26.59 -16.88 -7.27
N GLU A 798 27.07 -16.55 -8.46
CA GLU A 798 26.37 -15.70 -9.41
C GLU A 798 25.85 -16.55 -10.58
N ASP A 799 24.62 -16.29 -11.00
CA ASP A 799 24.05 -16.93 -12.18
C ASP A 799 24.43 -16.17 -13.48
N PRO A 800 24.13 -16.71 -14.68
CA PRO A 800 24.47 -16.05 -15.93
C PRO A 800 23.82 -14.67 -16.15
N ALA A 801 22.76 -14.34 -15.39
CA ALA A 801 22.08 -13.05 -15.44
C ALA A 801 22.58 -12.08 -14.36
N GLY A 802 23.68 -12.40 -13.67
CA GLY A 802 24.27 -11.55 -12.63
C GLY A 802 23.53 -11.59 -11.28
N ARG A 803 22.63 -12.57 -11.08
CA ARG A 803 21.82 -12.68 -9.86
C ARG A 803 22.51 -13.60 -8.85
N PRO A 804 22.56 -13.22 -7.56
CA PRO A 804 23.16 -14.05 -6.54
C PRO A 804 22.28 -15.27 -6.22
N VAL A 805 22.94 -16.41 -6.01
CA VAL A 805 22.36 -17.69 -5.63
C VAL A 805 22.93 -18.09 -4.28
N VAL A 806 22.06 -18.13 -3.27
CA VAL A 806 22.45 -18.30 -1.86
C VAL A 806 21.93 -19.65 -1.34
N PRO A 807 22.78 -20.49 -0.72
CA PRO A 807 22.33 -21.72 -0.07
C PRO A 807 21.29 -21.44 1.03
N VAL A 808 20.27 -22.29 1.12
CA VAL A 808 19.25 -22.23 2.17
C VAL A 808 19.06 -23.62 2.77
N ALA A 809 18.92 -23.69 4.10
CA ALA A 809 18.73 -24.93 4.84
C ALA A 809 17.32 -25.02 5.43
N GLY A 810 16.90 -26.23 5.79
CA GLY A 810 15.64 -26.48 6.49
C GLY A 810 14.38 -26.50 5.61
N LEU A 811 14.57 -26.60 4.30
CA LEU A 811 13.51 -26.76 3.31
C LEU A 811 13.69 -28.09 2.57
N LEU A 812 12.58 -28.70 2.19
CA LEU A 812 12.55 -29.94 1.42
C LEU A 812 11.76 -29.73 0.12
N LYS A 813 12.40 -30.03 -1.01
CA LYS A 813 11.75 -30.05 -2.32
C LYS A 813 11.23 -31.45 -2.60
N THR A 814 9.91 -31.61 -2.65
CA THR A 814 9.24 -32.93 -2.81
C THR A 814 8.69 -33.15 -4.22
N THR A 815 8.67 -32.11 -5.05
CA THR A 815 8.24 -32.17 -6.45
C THR A 815 9.20 -31.37 -7.33
N ASP A 816 9.15 -31.53 -8.65
CA ASP A 816 9.94 -30.70 -9.57
C ASP A 816 9.26 -29.36 -9.91
N PHE A 817 8.08 -29.07 -9.34
CA PHE A 817 7.34 -27.84 -9.62
C PHE A 817 8.13 -26.59 -9.17
N ALA A 818 7.96 -25.47 -9.89
CA ALA A 818 8.77 -24.27 -9.66
C ALA A 818 8.62 -23.68 -8.24
N LEU A 819 7.45 -23.88 -7.62
CA LEU A 819 7.13 -23.38 -6.28
C LEU A 819 7.04 -24.50 -5.23
N SER A 820 7.36 -25.77 -5.53
CA SER A 820 7.17 -26.91 -4.59
C SER A 820 8.32 -27.90 -4.61
#